data_AF-A0A961Z9J2-F1
#
_entry.id   AF-A0A961Z9J2-F1
#
_cell.length_a   1.000
_cell.length_b   1.000
_cell.length_c   1.000
_cell.angle_alpha   90.00
_cell.angle_beta   90.00
_cell.angle_gamma   90.00
#
_symmetry.space_group_name_H-M   'P 1'
#
loop_
_entity.id
_entity.type
_entity.pdbx_description
1 polymer ?
#
loop_
_entity_poly.entity_id
_entity_poly.type
_entity_poly.pdbx_seq_one_letter_code
_entity_poly.pdbx_strand_id
1 'polypeptide(L)'
;AKGASVREHAHGERRLKYPMKLAGGKWTRVSWDQAINEIGDKMMEIREKSGPDSVYWLGSAKWSNEQSYLGRKFAAYWGTNNIDHQARICHSTTVAGVANTWGYGAMTNSYNDILLSKAIFLIGGNPAEAHPVSLQHILKCKEQNNAPLIVCDPRFTRTAAHASEYVRFRPGTDVALVWGILWHIFENGWEDKEFIRKRVWGMDLIREEVKKWSPEETERVTGVPGSQLHRVAKTLATNRPGTVIWCMGGTQHTNGNDNTRAYCVLQLALGNMGVAGGGTNIFRGHDNVQGATDFGVLMDSLPGYYGLAAGAWKHWARVWETDYAWLSGRFAKMAGKGKDGKDLMMMETAGIPVSRWIDGVLEDKANLDQPDNTRAMVMWGHAPNSQTRGPDMKKAMEKLDLLVVIDPYPTVSAVMHDRTDGVYLLPAATQYETYGSVTASNRSLQWREKVFEPLFEAKTDHEVMYLFAKKFGFEKDMFKNIKVEKNEPNIEDITREFNRGMWTIGYTGQSPERLKAHMANQHTFDRVTLKANGGPCDGEYYGLPWPCWGNDKMKHPGTPNLYDTSKPVSDGGLCFRARFGVTAPEKYAKGNKDADNLLAVESWPQGSEIQDGYPEVTYAMLDKLGWTADLTPEEKDAIVKVAGSDAPDKLGGVNWKIDLSGGLQRVAIKHGIAPFGNAKARAVVWTFPDPV
;
A
#
# COMPACT_ATOMS: atom_id res chain seq x y z
N ALA A 1 11.30 -17.42 17.07
CA ALA A 1 12.73 -17.07 17.00
C ALA A 1 12.93 -15.56 16.88
N LYS A 2 12.81 -14.94 15.67
CA LYS A 2 13.12 -13.52 15.43
C LYS A 2 12.48 -12.54 16.42
N GLY A 3 11.16 -12.62 16.63
CA GLY A 3 10.46 -11.75 17.57
C GLY A 3 10.88 -11.92 19.04
N ALA A 4 11.37 -13.09 19.43
CA ALA A 4 11.83 -13.35 20.80
C ALA A 4 13.27 -12.85 21.03
N SER A 5 14.10 -12.79 19.97
CA SER A 5 15.49 -12.30 20.06
C SER A 5 15.61 -10.78 19.98
N VAL A 6 14.52 -10.05 19.77
CA VAL A 6 14.55 -8.56 19.65
C VAL A 6 15.05 -7.86 20.91
N ARG A 7 15.00 -8.50 22.08
CA ARG A 7 15.58 -7.95 23.32
C ARG A 7 17.07 -7.62 23.19
N GLU A 8 17.78 -8.30 22.30
CA GLU A 8 19.21 -8.06 22.05
C GLU A 8 19.46 -6.67 21.43
N HIS A 9 18.42 -6.00 20.90
CA HIS A 9 18.55 -4.62 20.42
C HIS A 9 18.98 -3.64 21.52
N ALA A 10 18.64 -3.93 22.79
CA ALA A 10 18.98 -3.09 23.94
C ALA A 10 20.38 -3.37 24.53
N HIS A 11 20.99 -4.51 24.20
CA HIS A 11 22.23 -4.99 24.84
C HIS A 11 23.37 -5.31 23.87
N GLY A 12 23.13 -5.25 22.56
CA GLY A 12 24.11 -5.61 21.55
C GLY A 12 25.25 -4.59 21.39
N GLU A 13 26.47 -5.10 21.22
CA GLU A 13 27.69 -4.27 21.05
C GLU A 13 27.77 -3.56 19.68
N ARG A 14 26.95 -4.00 18.70
CA ARG A 14 26.98 -3.51 17.31
C ARG A 14 26.14 -2.25 17.06
N ARG A 15 25.46 -1.72 18.09
CA ARG A 15 24.60 -0.52 17.97
C ARG A 15 25.41 0.68 17.48
N LEU A 16 24.87 1.45 16.53
CA LEU A 16 25.43 2.76 16.19
C LEU A 16 25.11 3.73 17.33
N LYS A 17 26.16 4.21 18.03
CA LYS A 17 26.00 4.97 19.28
C LYS A 17 25.94 6.48 19.08
N TYR A 18 26.62 6.98 18.06
CA TYR A 18 26.86 8.39 17.81
C TYR A 18 26.76 8.68 16.30
N PRO A 19 26.49 9.92 15.89
CA PRO A 19 26.74 10.36 14.53
C PRO A 19 28.22 10.13 14.16
N MET A 20 28.45 9.52 13.01
CA MET A 20 29.79 9.23 12.49
C MET A 20 29.93 9.80 11.10
N LYS A 21 31.12 10.31 10.76
CA LYS A 21 31.49 10.63 9.39
C LYS A 21 32.71 9.83 8.96
N LEU A 22 32.76 9.45 7.69
CA LEU A 22 33.94 8.87 7.09
C LEU A 22 34.85 10.02 6.64
N ALA A 23 36.08 10.05 7.17
CA ALA A 23 37.08 11.06 6.83
C ALA A 23 38.43 10.37 6.59
N GLY A 24 38.99 10.52 5.38
CA GLY A 24 40.23 9.84 4.99
C GLY A 24 40.19 8.32 5.19
N GLY A 25 39.02 7.70 4.98
CA GLY A 25 38.80 6.26 5.13
C GLY A 25 38.62 5.77 6.57
N LYS A 26 38.52 6.68 7.56
CA LYS A 26 38.31 6.33 8.97
C LYS A 26 37.02 6.94 9.51
N TRP A 27 36.24 6.13 10.23
CA TRP A 27 35.04 6.59 10.92
C TRP A 27 35.40 7.47 12.12
N THR A 28 34.96 8.72 12.09
CA THR A 28 35.18 9.70 13.15
C THR A 28 33.84 10.12 13.73
N ARG A 29 33.72 10.13 15.07
CA ARG A 29 32.53 10.64 15.75
C ARG A 29 32.39 12.14 15.52
N VAL A 30 31.17 12.58 15.27
CA VAL A 30 30.79 14.00 15.19
C VAL A 30 29.56 14.24 16.06
N SER A 31 29.27 15.50 16.39
CA SER A 31 28.01 15.85 17.06
C SER A 31 26.85 15.81 16.08
N TRP A 32 25.62 15.74 16.58
CA TRP A 32 24.41 15.89 15.77
C TRP A 32 24.37 17.25 15.05
N ASP A 33 24.70 18.34 15.73
CA ASP A 33 24.71 19.67 15.12
C ASP A 33 25.72 19.75 13.97
N GLN A 34 26.91 19.17 14.14
CA GLN A 34 27.90 19.10 13.07
C GLN A 34 27.39 18.25 11.90
N ALA A 35 26.84 17.06 12.17
CA ALA A 35 26.34 16.17 11.13
C ALA A 35 25.20 16.81 10.33
N ILE A 36 24.18 17.36 10.99
CA ILE A 36 23.04 18.03 10.34
C ILE A 36 23.51 19.23 9.51
N ASN A 37 24.47 20.02 10.02
CA ASN A 37 24.99 21.15 9.27
C ASN A 37 25.79 20.72 8.04
N GLU A 38 26.80 19.85 8.20
CA GLU A 38 27.65 19.40 7.08
C GLU A 38 26.82 18.69 5.99
N ILE A 39 25.91 17.78 6.38
CA ILE A 39 25.01 17.08 5.46
C ILE A 39 24.08 18.08 4.77
N GLY A 40 23.44 18.97 5.55
CA GLY A 40 22.47 19.92 5.03
C GLY A 40 23.10 20.95 4.08
N ASP A 41 24.29 21.46 4.39
CA ASP A 41 25.03 22.39 3.53
C ASP A 41 25.36 21.71 2.19
N LYS A 42 25.82 20.46 2.24
CA LYS A 42 26.11 19.70 1.02
C LYS A 42 24.86 19.42 0.19
N MET A 43 23.73 19.12 0.82
CA MET A 43 22.45 18.93 0.12
C MET A 43 21.94 20.23 -0.51
N MET A 44 22.10 21.37 0.17
CA MET A 44 21.73 22.67 -0.40
C MET A 44 22.63 23.04 -1.59
N GLU A 45 23.94 22.79 -1.51
CA GLU A 45 24.85 22.93 -2.65
C GLU A 45 24.41 22.08 -3.85
N ILE A 46 24.05 20.82 -3.62
CA ILE A 46 23.55 19.91 -4.67
C ILE A 46 22.23 20.44 -5.25
N ARG A 47 21.32 20.89 -4.38
CA ARG A 47 20.02 21.43 -4.78
C ARG A 47 20.18 22.67 -5.67
N GLU A 48 21.07 23.58 -5.32
CA GLU A 48 21.34 24.81 -6.08
C GLU A 48 21.95 24.50 -7.45
N LYS A 49 22.85 23.53 -7.53
CA LYS A 49 23.56 23.17 -8.77
C LYS A 49 22.76 22.28 -9.72
N SER A 50 21.99 21.34 -9.16
CA SER A 50 21.40 20.21 -9.90
C SER A 50 19.91 20.01 -9.61
N GLY A 51 19.28 20.88 -8.82
CA GLY A 51 17.87 20.81 -8.48
C GLY A 51 17.52 19.82 -7.35
N PRO A 52 16.28 19.87 -6.83
CA PRO A 52 15.87 19.10 -5.66
C PRO A 52 15.83 17.59 -5.88
N ASP A 53 15.56 17.12 -7.10
CA ASP A 53 15.51 15.69 -7.45
C ASP A 53 16.91 15.03 -7.43
N SER A 54 17.99 15.80 -7.37
CA SER A 54 19.35 15.26 -7.21
C SER A 54 19.62 14.69 -5.80
N VAL A 55 18.68 14.85 -4.86
CA VAL A 55 18.72 14.25 -3.52
C VAL A 55 17.61 13.22 -3.40
N TYR A 56 18.00 11.96 -3.18
CA TYR A 56 17.07 10.85 -3.01
C TYR A 56 16.86 10.55 -1.54
N TRP A 57 15.60 10.56 -1.09
CA TRP A 57 15.20 10.28 0.29
C TRP A 57 14.58 8.87 0.40
N LEU A 58 15.40 7.83 0.51
CA LEU A 58 14.90 6.46 0.57
C LEU A 58 14.35 6.18 1.97
N GLY A 59 13.03 5.95 2.06
CA GLY A 59 12.31 5.72 3.31
C GLY A 59 12.24 4.25 3.72
N SER A 60 11.46 3.98 4.77
CA SER A 60 11.43 2.66 5.42
C SER A 60 10.04 2.13 5.74
N ALA A 61 9.83 0.84 5.49
CA ALA A 61 8.75 0.01 6.02
C ALA A 61 8.92 -0.35 7.51
N LYS A 62 9.99 0.12 8.16
CA LYS A 62 10.21 0.00 9.60
C LYS A 62 9.73 1.19 10.39
N TRP A 63 9.50 2.31 9.70
CA TRP A 63 8.86 3.46 10.30
C TRP A 63 7.46 3.13 10.79
N SER A 64 7.03 3.83 11.82
CA SER A 64 5.61 3.93 12.15
C SER A 64 4.84 4.61 11.01
N ASN A 65 3.52 4.56 11.08
CA ASN A 65 2.62 5.25 10.17
C ASN A 65 2.87 6.77 10.20
N GLU A 66 3.09 7.33 11.39
CA GLU A 66 3.34 8.76 11.60
C GLU A 66 4.69 9.17 11.01
N GLN A 67 5.72 8.36 11.22
CA GLN A 67 7.05 8.57 10.61
C GLN A 67 6.99 8.41 9.08
N SER A 68 6.22 7.45 8.56
CA SER A 68 6.02 7.27 7.10
C SER A 68 5.32 8.48 6.48
N TYR A 69 4.27 8.98 7.14
CA TYR A 69 3.57 10.19 6.76
C TYR A 69 4.51 11.40 6.73
N LEU A 70 5.28 11.62 7.82
CA LEU A 70 6.24 12.70 7.89
C LEU A 70 7.32 12.58 6.83
N GLY A 71 7.82 11.37 6.55
CA GLY A 71 8.81 11.15 5.49
C GLY A 71 8.29 11.56 4.12
N ARG A 72 7.03 11.24 3.79
CA ARG A 72 6.42 11.67 2.53
C ARG A 72 6.15 13.18 2.48
N LYS A 73 5.64 13.76 3.58
CA LYS A 73 5.45 15.21 3.71
C LYS A 73 6.78 15.96 3.60
N PHE A 74 7.83 15.43 4.22
CA PHE A 74 9.19 15.98 4.17
C PHE A 74 9.72 16.01 2.74
N ALA A 75 9.60 14.91 1.98
CA ALA A 75 10.00 14.89 0.57
C ALA A 75 9.20 15.90 -0.29
N ALA A 76 7.91 16.08 -0.01
CA ALA A 76 7.09 17.10 -0.67
C ALA A 76 7.57 18.53 -0.34
N TYR A 77 7.88 18.82 0.93
CA TYR A 77 8.42 20.10 1.34
C TYR A 77 9.85 20.31 0.84
N TRP A 78 10.65 19.25 0.69
CA TRP A 78 11.92 19.30 -0.02
C TRP A 78 11.69 19.64 -1.50
N GLY A 79 10.58 19.21 -2.12
CA GLY A 79 10.29 19.49 -3.52
C GLY A 79 10.77 18.38 -4.45
N THR A 80 10.68 17.12 -4.01
CA THR A 80 10.99 15.95 -4.83
C THR A 80 9.95 14.84 -4.68
N ASN A 81 9.84 13.99 -5.70
CA ASN A 81 9.18 12.69 -5.63
C ASN A 81 10.19 11.52 -5.60
N ASN A 82 11.50 11.79 -5.48
CA ASN A 82 12.54 10.78 -5.30
C ASN A 82 12.54 10.25 -3.85
N ILE A 83 11.47 9.53 -3.54
CA ILE A 83 11.22 8.81 -2.29
C ILE A 83 10.58 7.48 -2.65
N ASP A 84 11.02 6.40 -2.02
CA ASP A 84 10.43 5.06 -2.18
C ASP A 84 10.77 4.22 -0.94
N HIS A 85 10.36 2.96 -0.91
CA HIS A 85 10.69 2.03 0.17
C HIS A 85 10.71 0.56 -0.30
N GLN A 86 10.88 -0.36 0.65
CA GLN A 86 11.07 -1.80 0.42
C GLN A 86 9.90 -2.47 -0.33
N ALA A 87 8.69 -1.89 -0.36
CA ALA A 87 7.60 -2.47 -1.15
C ALA A 87 7.96 -2.61 -2.63
N ARG A 88 8.78 -1.69 -3.18
CA ARG A 88 9.11 -1.66 -4.60
C ARG A 88 9.71 -2.97 -5.09
N ILE A 89 10.62 -3.55 -4.31
CA ILE A 89 11.30 -4.81 -4.61
C ILE A 89 10.52 -6.05 -4.13
N CYS A 90 9.48 -5.83 -3.31
CA CYS A 90 8.75 -6.91 -2.65
C CYS A 90 7.36 -7.17 -3.25
N HIS A 91 6.44 -6.24 -3.08
CA HIS A 91 5.02 -6.40 -3.38
C HIS A 91 4.45 -5.26 -4.24
N SER A 92 5.29 -4.48 -4.91
CA SER A 92 4.83 -3.44 -5.85
C SER A 92 3.95 -4.03 -6.95
N THR A 93 4.31 -5.21 -7.45
CA THR A 93 3.53 -5.90 -8.47
C THR A 93 2.17 -6.36 -7.97
N THR A 94 2.08 -6.80 -6.70
CA THR A 94 0.80 -7.01 -6.03
C THR A 94 -0.04 -5.72 -6.01
N VAL A 95 0.55 -4.60 -5.59
CA VAL A 95 -0.19 -3.33 -5.50
C VAL A 95 -0.74 -2.98 -6.88
N ALA A 96 0.08 -3.08 -7.93
CA ALA A 96 -0.33 -2.81 -9.29
C ALA A 96 -1.40 -3.80 -9.79
N GLY A 97 -1.18 -5.11 -9.71
CA GLY A 97 -2.09 -6.13 -10.23
C GLY A 97 -3.45 -6.14 -9.52
N VAL A 98 -3.46 -6.20 -8.19
CA VAL A 98 -4.71 -6.25 -7.40
C VAL A 98 -5.47 -4.93 -7.49
N ALA A 99 -4.78 -3.79 -7.34
CA ALA A 99 -5.46 -2.49 -7.44
C ALA A 99 -6.09 -2.28 -8.81
N ASN A 100 -5.43 -2.75 -9.87
CA ASN A 100 -5.96 -2.68 -11.22
C ASN A 100 -7.03 -3.74 -11.50
N THR A 101 -7.26 -4.74 -10.65
CA THR A 101 -8.36 -5.69 -10.83
C THR A 101 -9.61 -5.22 -10.07
N TRP A 102 -9.46 -4.73 -8.82
CA TRP A 102 -10.60 -4.50 -7.90
C TRP A 102 -10.65 -3.12 -7.22
N GLY A 103 -9.64 -2.27 -7.45
CA GLY A 103 -9.61 -0.89 -6.97
C GLY A 103 -8.59 -0.60 -5.86
N TYR A 104 -8.21 -1.59 -5.03
CA TYR A 104 -7.18 -1.46 -3.98
C TYR A 104 -6.14 -2.57 -4.05
N GLY A 105 -4.88 -2.20 -3.83
CA GLY A 105 -3.73 -3.10 -3.88
C GLY A 105 -3.39 -3.69 -2.52
N ALA A 106 -4.36 -4.29 -1.83
CA ALA A 106 -4.21 -4.79 -0.46
C ALA A 106 -4.77 -6.21 -0.28
N MET A 107 -4.36 -6.88 0.80
CA MET A 107 -4.99 -8.11 1.28
C MET A 107 -6.49 -7.86 1.50
N THR A 108 -7.35 -8.87 1.30
CA THR A 108 -8.82 -8.66 1.39
C THR A 108 -9.41 -9.04 2.73
N ASN A 109 -8.84 -10.01 3.45
CA ASN A 109 -9.40 -10.55 4.69
C ASN A 109 -8.39 -10.44 5.84
N SER A 110 -8.78 -10.86 7.04
CA SER A 110 -7.85 -10.99 8.17
C SER A 110 -7.08 -12.32 8.11
N TYR A 111 -5.95 -12.41 8.82
CA TYR A 111 -5.27 -13.70 9.00
C TYR A 111 -6.15 -14.72 9.73
N ASN A 112 -6.97 -14.25 10.67
CA ASN A 112 -7.87 -15.09 11.46
C ASN A 112 -9.03 -15.64 10.64
N ASP A 113 -9.49 -14.89 9.63
CA ASP A 113 -10.56 -15.31 8.71
C ASP A 113 -10.18 -16.55 7.89
N ILE A 114 -8.88 -16.85 7.73
CA ILE A 114 -8.39 -18.12 7.13
C ILE A 114 -8.94 -19.34 7.88
N LEU A 115 -9.21 -19.24 9.18
CA LEU A 115 -9.82 -20.31 9.99
C LEU A 115 -11.22 -20.71 9.51
N LEU A 116 -11.88 -19.89 8.69
CA LEU A 116 -13.20 -20.16 8.13
C LEU A 116 -13.14 -20.71 6.69
N SER A 117 -11.94 -20.86 6.13
CA SER A 117 -11.77 -21.35 4.76
C SER A 117 -12.11 -22.83 4.64
N LYS A 118 -12.59 -23.24 3.46
CA LYS A 118 -12.81 -24.66 3.12
C LYS A 118 -11.74 -25.23 2.20
N ALA A 119 -10.93 -24.38 1.56
CA ALA A 119 -9.76 -24.80 0.80
C ALA A 119 -8.72 -23.67 0.79
N ILE A 120 -7.44 -24.03 0.87
CA ILE A 120 -6.34 -23.07 0.88
C ILE A 120 -5.47 -23.35 -0.35
N PHE A 121 -5.38 -22.38 -1.26
CA PHE A 121 -4.47 -22.38 -2.38
C PHE A 121 -3.30 -21.45 -2.10
N LEU A 122 -2.14 -22.02 -1.76
CA LEU A 122 -0.94 -21.28 -1.47
C LEU A 122 0.03 -21.36 -2.65
N ILE A 123 0.45 -20.22 -3.20
CA ILE A 123 1.37 -20.16 -4.34
C ILE A 123 2.51 -19.16 -4.09
N GLY A 124 3.75 -19.58 -4.34
CA GLY A 124 4.92 -18.70 -4.22
C GLY A 124 5.14 -18.18 -2.80
N GLY A 125 4.93 -19.03 -1.79
CA GLY A 125 4.96 -18.63 -0.38
C GLY A 125 5.51 -19.71 0.54
N ASN A 126 6.18 -19.31 1.63
CA ASN A 126 6.67 -20.25 2.64
C ASN A 126 6.41 -19.75 4.07
N PRO A 127 5.15 -19.71 4.53
CA PRO A 127 4.78 -19.23 5.86
C PRO A 127 5.52 -19.93 7.01
N ALA A 128 5.94 -21.18 6.86
CA ALA A 128 6.75 -21.87 7.87
C ALA A 128 8.03 -21.12 8.26
N GLU A 129 8.63 -20.37 7.33
CA GLU A 129 9.84 -19.58 7.57
C GLU A 129 9.52 -18.08 7.64
N ALA A 130 8.68 -17.59 6.73
CA ALA A 130 8.46 -16.17 6.53
C ALA A 130 7.37 -15.60 7.46
N HIS A 131 6.32 -16.38 7.74
CA HIS A 131 5.11 -15.96 8.47
C HIS A 131 4.66 -17.02 9.49
N PRO A 132 5.53 -17.42 10.45
CA PRO A 132 5.27 -18.60 11.28
C PRO A 132 4.04 -18.48 12.19
N VAL A 133 3.67 -17.26 12.57
CA VAL A 133 2.41 -17.00 13.31
C VAL A 133 1.21 -17.19 12.38
N SER A 134 1.26 -16.66 11.16
CA SER A 134 0.19 -16.81 10.18
C SER A 134 -0.01 -18.27 9.73
N LEU A 135 1.06 -19.06 9.68
CA LEU A 135 0.98 -20.51 9.40
C LEU A 135 0.06 -21.24 10.39
N GLN A 136 -0.02 -20.79 11.65
CA GLN A 136 -0.89 -21.42 12.64
C GLN A 136 -2.38 -21.35 12.24
N HIS A 137 -2.81 -20.28 11.56
CA HIS A 137 -4.17 -20.18 11.05
C HIS A 137 -4.43 -21.16 9.90
N ILE A 138 -3.44 -21.37 9.03
CA ILE A 138 -3.50 -22.35 7.93
C ILE A 138 -3.61 -23.77 8.49
N LEU A 139 -2.74 -24.14 9.45
CA LEU A 139 -2.73 -25.48 10.03
C LEU A 139 -4.02 -25.77 10.81
N LYS A 140 -4.49 -24.81 11.62
CA LYS A 140 -5.77 -24.94 12.33
C LYS A 140 -6.94 -25.09 11.38
N CYS A 141 -6.99 -24.30 10.30
CA CYS A 141 -8.04 -24.45 9.28
C CYS A 141 -8.02 -25.85 8.66
N LYS A 142 -6.83 -26.36 8.29
CA LYS A 142 -6.67 -27.72 7.77
C LYS A 142 -7.18 -28.78 8.76
N GLU A 143 -6.82 -28.67 10.03
CA GLU A 143 -7.19 -29.66 11.06
C GLU A 143 -8.66 -29.57 11.49
N GLN A 144 -9.20 -28.36 11.64
CA GLN A 144 -10.55 -28.14 12.19
C GLN A 144 -11.64 -28.18 11.12
N ASN A 145 -11.37 -27.69 9.92
CA ASN A 145 -12.35 -27.65 8.82
C ASN A 145 -12.14 -28.79 7.81
N ASN A 146 -11.12 -29.63 7.98
CA ASN A 146 -10.64 -30.55 6.95
C ASN A 146 -10.33 -29.84 5.61
N ALA A 147 -9.95 -28.56 5.66
CA ALA A 147 -9.70 -27.76 4.48
C ALA A 147 -8.45 -28.28 3.73
N PRO A 148 -8.56 -28.66 2.43
CA PRO A 148 -7.39 -29.05 1.66
C PRO A 148 -6.38 -27.90 1.54
N LEU A 149 -5.12 -28.17 1.88
CA LEU A 149 -4.01 -27.24 1.68
C LEU A 149 -3.28 -27.61 0.40
N ILE A 150 -3.45 -26.83 -0.65
CA ILE A 150 -2.73 -26.96 -1.92
C ILE A 150 -1.53 -26.02 -1.88
N VAL A 151 -0.32 -26.55 -2.05
CA VAL A 151 0.92 -25.75 -2.11
C VAL A 151 1.52 -25.86 -3.49
N CYS A 152 1.51 -24.75 -4.23
CA CYS A 152 2.11 -24.60 -5.55
C CYS A 152 3.44 -23.86 -5.40
N ASP A 153 4.54 -24.62 -5.36
CA ASP A 153 5.90 -24.06 -5.27
C ASP A 153 6.87 -24.93 -6.09
N PRO A 154 7.87 -24.35 -6.77
CA PRO A 154 8.88 -25.11 -7.50
C PRO A 154 9.78 -25.95 -6.58
N ARG A 155 9.85 -25.60 -5.30
CA ARG A 155 10.65 -26.28 -4.27
C ARG A 155 9.73 -26.92 -3.22
N PHE A 156 10.05 -28.14 -2.79
CA PHE A 156 9.37 -28.75 -1.66
C PHE A 156 9.83 -28.09 -0.35
N THR A 157 9.01 -27.19 0.20
CA THR A 157 9.32 -26.40 1.40
C THR A 157 8.81 -27.06 2.68
N ARG A 158 9.19 -26.52 3.85
CA ARG A 158 8.56 -26.88 5.13
C ARG A 158 7.05 -26.62 5.13
N THR A 159 6.59 -25.61 4.39
CA THR A 159 5.15 -25.39 4.17
C THR A 159 4.54 -26.51 3.32
N ALA A 160 5.19 -26.90 2.23
CA ALA A 160 4.72 -27.98 1.35
C ALA A 160 4.63 -29.34 2.06
N ALA A 161 5.46 -29.59 3.08
CA ALA A 161 5.38 -30.80 3.90
C ALA A 161 4.04 -30.96 4.65
N HIS A 162 3.28 -29.88 4.83
CA HIS A 162 1.94 -29.90 5.43
C HIS A 162 0.81 -29.94 4.38
N ALA A 163 1.14 -29.92 3.08
CA ALA A 163 0.15 -29.85 2.02
C ALA A 163 -0.69 -31.13 1.93
N SER A 164 -1.97 -30.98 1.60
CA SER A 164 -2.80 -32.09 1.12
C SER A 164 -2.45 -32.44 -0.33
N GLU A 165 -2.08 -31.44 -1.14
CA GLU A 165 -1.58 -31.62 -2.51
C GLU A 165 -0.40 -30.67 -2.71
N TYR A 166 0.75 -31.19 -3.13
CA TYR A 166 1.91 -30.40 -3.54
C TYR A 166 2.03 -30.38 -5.06
N VAL A 167 2.05 -29.19 -5.64
CA VAL A 167 2.15 -28.96 -7.09
C VAL A 167 3.50 -28.32 -7.38
N ARG A 168 4.40 -29.11 -7.98
CA ARG A 168 5.71 -28.62 -8.42
C ARG A 168 5.61 -28.12 -9.85
N PHE A 169 5.68 -26.82 -10.05
CA PHE A 169 5.66 -26.21 -11.37
C PHE A 169 7.00 -25.51 -11.68
N ARG A 170 7.23 -25.22 -12.96
CA ARG A 170 8.40 -24.49 -13.46
C ARG A 170 8.36 -23.03 -12.99
N PRO A 171 9.42 -22.49 -12.35
CA PRO A 171 9.42 -21.08 -11.92
C PRO A 171 9.14 -20.11 -13.09
N GLY A 172 8.27 -19.13 -12.87
CA GLY A 172 7.92 -18.12 -13.87
C GLY A 172 6.80 -18.52 -14.83
N THR A 173 6.17 -19.68 -14.63
CA THR A 173 5.01 -20.13 -15.42
C THR A 173 3.71 -20.10 -14.63
N ASP A 174 3.60 -19.19 -13.66
CA ASP A 174 2.48 -19.09 -12.72
C ASP A 174 1.15 -18.78 -13.44
N VAL A 175 1.15 -17.84 -14.41
CA VAL A 175 -0.04 -17.54 -15.22
C VAL A 175 -0.53 -18.79 -15.96
N ALA A 176 0.38 -19.52 -16.61
CA ALA A 176 0.05 -20.77 -17.32
C ALA A 176 -0.55 -21.83 -16.39
N LEU A 177 -0.02 -21.94 -15.15
CA LEU A 177 -0.55 -22.84 -14.13
C LEU A 177 -1.99 -22.48 -13.76
N VAL A 178 -2.25 -21.20 -13.50
CA VAL A 178 -3.58 -20.71 -13.12
C VAL A 178 -4.56 -20.82 -14.29
N TRP A 179 -4.13 -20.54 -15.52
CA TRP A 179 -4.93 -20.74 -16.73
C TRP A 179 -5.28 -22.20 -16.96
N GLY A 180 -4.36 -23.15 -16.74
CA GLY A 180 -4.71 -24.59 -16.81
C GLY A 180 -5.69 -25.03 -15.71
N ILE A 181 -5.62 -24.45 -14.52
CA ILE A 181 -6.63 -24.68 -13.46
C ILE A 181 -7.99 -24.13 -13.90
N LEU A 182 -8.03 -22.91 -14.43
CA LEU A 182 -9.26 -22.30 -14.95
C LEU A 182 -9.81 -23.04 -16.17
N TRP A 183 -8.96 -23.62 -17.01
CA TRP A 183 -9.40 -24.44 -18.14
C TRP A 183 -10.30 -25.57 -17.66
N HIS A 184 -9.86 -26.32 -16.64
CA HIS A 184 -10.67 -27.37 -16.04
C HIS A 184 -11.94 -26.84 -15.37
N ILE A 185 -11.87 -25.69 -14.68
CA ILE A 185 -13.04 -25.07 -14.05
C ILE A 185 -14.11 -24.74 -15.10
N PHE A 186 -13.72 -24.05 -16.19
CA PHE A 186 -14.65 -23.63 -17.23
C PHE A 186 -15.18 -24.77 -18.08
N GLU A 187 -14.33 -25.75 -18.43
CA GLU A 187 -14.73 -26.93 -19.20
C GLU A 187 -15.80 -27.74 -18.44
N ASN A 188 -15.70 -27.81 -17.11
CA ASN A 188 -16.66 -28.54 -16.27
C ASN A 188 -17.82 -27.68 -15.76
N GLY A 189 -17.87 -26.38 -16.10
CA GLY A 189 -18.91 -25.45 -15.63
C GLY A 189 -18.91 -25.23 -14.11
N TRP A 190 -17.74 -25.33 -13.47
CA TRP A 190 -17.57 -25.22 -12.01
C TRP A 190 -17.42 -23.78 -11.49
N GLU A 191 -17.36 -22.80 -12.38
CA GLU A 191 -17.30 -21.40 -12.01
C GLU A 191 -18.61 -20.90 -11.37
N ASP A 192 -18.52 -19.80 -10.63
CA ASP A 192 -19.67 -19.09 -10.11
C ASP A 192 -20.28 -18.14 -11.14
N LYS A 193 -21.23 -18.67 -11.93
CA LYS A 193 -21.88 -17.90 -13.00
C LYS A 193 -22.62 -16.67 -12.49
N GLU A 194 -23.27 -16.76 -11.32
CA GLU A 194 -24.01 -15.64 -10.75
C GLU A 194 -23.08 -14.55 -10.21
N PHE A 195 -22.01 -14.93 -9.51
CA PHE A 195 -21.00 -13.98 -9.05
C PHE A 195 -20.36 -13.27 -10.25
N ILE A 196 -19.98 -14.01 -11.29
CA ILE A 196 -19.38 -13.44 -12.50
C ILE A 196 -20.34 -12.43 -13.15
N ARG A 197 -21.60 -12.82 -13.40
CA ARG A 197 -22.62 -11.96 -14.01
C ARG A 197 -22.79 -10.65 -13.26
N LYS A 198 -22.91 -10.74 -11.95
CA LYS A 198 -23.22 -9.60 -11.07
C LYS A 198 -22.04 -8.68 -10.82
N ARG A 199 -20.84 -9.25 -10.65
CA ARG A 199 -19.71 -8.57 -10.01
C ARG A 199 -18.41 -8.59 -10.80
N VAL A 200 -18.36 -9.21 -11.98
CA VAL A 200 -17.13 -9.32 -12.78
C VAL A 200 -17.35 -8.87 -14.22
N TRP A 201 -16.43 -8.06 -14.72
CA TRP A 201 -16.37 -7.64 -16.12
C TRP A 201 -15.17 -8.28 -16.83
N GLY A 202 -15.35 -8.69 -18.08
CA GLY A 202 -14.28 -9.20 -18.94
C GLY A 202 -13.95 -10.69 -18.78
N MET A 203 -14.72 -11.47 -18.01
CA MET A 203 -14.46 -12.91 -17.84
C MET A 203 -14.57 -13.71 -19.15
N ASP A 204 -15.42 -13.29 -20.10
CA ASP A 204 -15.48 -13.93 -21.42
C ASP A 204 -14.15 -13.85 -22.17
N LEU A 205 -13.44 -12.71 -22.06
CA LEU A 205 -12.13 -12.53 -22.69
C LEU A 205 -11.08 -13.43 -22.03
N ILE A 206 -11.16 -13.61 -20.71
CA ILE A 206 -10.35 -14.62 -20.00
C ILE A 206 -10.65 -16.02 -20.52
N ARG A 207 -11.93 -16.38 -20.71
CA ARG A 207 -12.29 -17.71 -21.22
C ARG A 207 -11.67 -17.97 -22.60
N GLU A 208 -11.69 -17.00 -23.50
CA GLU A 208 -11.06 -17.14 -24.82
C GLU A 208 -9.55 -17.34 -24.73
N GLU A 209 -8.87 -16.67 -23.80
CA GLU A 209 -7.45 -16.88 -23.56
C GLU A 209 -7.17 -18.26 -22.94
N VAL A 210 -7.93 -18.62 -21.90
CA VAL A 210 -7.79 -19.88 -21.18
C VAL A 210 -8.00 -21.09 -22.09
N LYS A 211 -8.84 -21.01 -23.15
CA LYS A 211 -8.99 -22.10 -24.15
C LYS A 211 -7.67 -22.53 -24.81
N LYS A 212 -6.68 -21.65 -24.88
CA LYS A 212 -5.34 -21.94 -25.45
C LYS A 212 -4.49 -22.80 -24.51
N TRP A 213 -4.87 -22.91 -23.24
CA TRP A 213 -4.14 -23.60 -22.19
C TRP A 213 -4.78 -24.96 -21.89
N SER A 214 -4.81 -25.83 -22.90
CA SER A 214 -5.26 -27.21 -22.74
C SER A 214 -4.38 -27.96 -21.73
N PRO A 215 -4.84 -29.10 -21.18
CA PRO A 215 -4.03 -29.90 -20.26
C PRO A 215 -2.62 -30.21 -20.80
N GLU A 216 -2.52 -30.55 -22.09
CA GLU A 216 -1.26 -30.84 -22.77
C GLU A 216 -0.35 -29.61 -22.87
N GLU A 217 -0.91 -28.46 -23.26
CA GLU A 217 -0.15 -27.22 -23.41
C GLU A 217 0.32 -26.68 -22.05
N THR A 218 -0.54 -26.72 -21.03
CA THR A 218 -0.15 -26.34 -19.67
C THR A 218 0.91 -27.28 -19.12
N GLU A 219 0.82 -28.60 -19.34
CA GLU A 219 1.84 -29.55 -18.91
C GLU A 219 3.19 -29.28 -19.60
N ARG A 220 3.19 -28.99 -20.91
CA ARG A 220 4.38 -28.62 -21.67
C ARG A 220 5.10 -27.38 -21.09
N VAL A 221 4.33 -26.36 -20.70
CA VAL A 221 4.85 -25.08 -20.21
C VAL A 221 5.23 -25.15 -18.72
N THR A 222 4.36 -25.71 -17.88
CA THR A 222 4.51 -25.70 -16.41
C THR A 222 5.23 -26.92 -15.86
N GLY A 223 5.22 -28.03 -16.59
CA GLY A 223 5.65 -29.35 -16.12
C GLY A 223 4.64 -30.05 -15.20
N VAL A 224 3.45 -29.50 -14.98
CA VAL A 224 2.43 -30.09 -14.10
C VAL A 224 1.46 -30.94 -14.92
N PRO A 225 1.25 -32.23 -14.57
CA PRO A 225 0.33 -33.08 -15.31
C PRO A 225 -1.10 -32.54 -15.32
N GLY A 226 -1.76 -32.59 -16.48
CA GLY A 226 -3.16 -32.18 -16.60
C GLY A 226 -4.09 -32.89 -15.61
N SER A 227 -3.84 -34.17 -15.34
CA SER A 227 -4.60 -34.95 -14.34
C SER A 227 -4.46 -34.41 -12.91
N GLN A 228 -3.30 -33.84 -12.56
CA GLN A 228 -3.09 -33.18 -11.27
C GLN A 228 -3.83 -31.84 -11.22
N LEU A 229 -3.75 -31.03 -12.28
CA LEU A 229 -4.48 -29.76 -12.35
C LEU A 229 -5.99 -29.96 -12.31
N HIS A 230 -6.52 -31.00 -12.95
CA HIS A 230 -7.92 -31.38 -12.82
C HIS A 230 -8.32 -31.67 -11.36
N ARG A 231 -7.50 -32.42 -10.60
CA ARG A 231 -7.76 -32.68 -9.16
C ARG A 231 -7.73 -31.39 -8.34
N VAL A 232 -6.75 -30.52 -8.60
CA VAL A 232 -6.63 -29.21 -7.94
C VAL A 232 -7.87 -28.35 -8.24
N ALA A 233 -8.23 -28.19 -9.51
CA ALA A 233 -9.39 -27.44 -9.97
C ALA A 233 -10.68 -27.95 -9.31
N LYS A 234 -10.91 -29.27 -9.33
CA LYS A 234 -12.06 -29.89 -8.68
C LYS A 234 -12.08 -29.61 -7.18
N THR A 235 -10.95 -29.78 -6.51
CA THR A 235 -10.82 -29.53 -5.07
C THR A 235 -11.18 -28.09 -4.72
N LEU A 236 -10.68 -27.12 -5.48
CA LEU A 236 -11.00 -25.71 -5.26
C LEU A 236 -12.49 -25.40 -5.51
N ALA A 237 -13.07 -25.99 -6.57
CA ALA A 237 -14.47 -25.78 -6.93
C ALA A 237 -15.45 -26.38 -5.92
N THR A 238 -15.17 -27.58 -5.39
CA THR A 238 -16.08 -28.28 -4.47
C THR A 238 -15.94 -27.85 -3.02
N ASN A 239 -14.89 -27.11 -2.66
CA ASN A 239 -14.60 -26.68 -1.29
C ASN A 239 -14.62 -25.14 -1.17
N ARG A 240 -15.81 -24.55 -1.35
CA ARG A 240 -16.02 -23.10 -1.32
C ARG A 240 -16.73 -22.62 -0.03
N PRO A 241 -16.36 -21.47 0.53
CA PRO A 241 -15.35 -20.53 0.01
C PRO A 241 -13.91 -21.01 0.26
N GLY A 242 -13.05 -20.75 -0.72
CA GLY A 242 -11.61 -21.07 -0.64
C GLY A 242 -10.77 -19.80 -0.72
N THR A 243 -9.60 -19.81 -0.11
CA THR A 243 -8.69 -18.65 -0.05
C THR A 243 -7.42 -18.85 -0.86
N VAL A 244 -6.97 -17.80 -1.54
CA VAL A 244 -5.67 -17.79 -2.25
C VAL A 244 -4.67 -16.99 -1.44
N ILE A 245 -3.52 -17.61 -1.13
CA ILE A 245 -2.42 -17.00 -0.38
C ILE A 245 -1.18 -16.94 -1.27
N TRP A 246 -0.53 -15.78 -1.33
CA TRP A 246 0.77 -15.67 -2.01
C TRP A 246 1.75 -14.74 -1.30
N CYS A 247 3.00 -14.86 -1.71
CA CYS A 247 4.11 -14.02 -1.27
C CYS A 247 5.05 -13.73 -2.46
N MET A 248 6.35 -13.74 -2.20
CA MET A 248 7.39 -13.28 -3.11
C MET A 248 7.60 -14.15 -4.34
N GLY A 249 7.24 -15.43 -4.27
CA GLY A 249 7.39 -16.36 -5.39
C GLY A 249 6.44 -16.06 -6.55
N GLY A 250 5.42 -15.22 -6.37
CA GLY A 250 4.62 -14.69 -7.47
C GLY A 250 4.97 -13.26 -7.87
N THR A 251 5.52 -12.45 -6.96
CA THR A 251 5.71 -11.01 -7.18
C THR A 251 7.07 -10.65 -7.77
N GLN A 252 8.13 -11.42 -7.48
CA GLN A 252 9.50 -11.16 -7.94
C GLN A 252 9.80 -11.82 -9.29
N HIS A 253 8.97 -11.50 -10.28
CA HIS A 253 9.07 -11.99 -11.64
C HIS A 253 8.96 -10.85 -12.64
N THR A 254 9.48 -11.05 -13.85
CA THR A 254 9.35 -10.09 -14.97
C THR A 254 7.89 -9.80 -15.33
N ASN A 255 6.98 -10.73 -15.02
CA ASN A 255 5.53 -10.67 -15.21
C ASN A 255 4.76 -10.72 -13.87
N GLY A 256 5.34 -10.23 -12.77
CA GLY A 256 4.71 -10.34 -11.44
C GLY A 256 3.33 -9.68 -11.34
N ASN A 257 3.06 -8.63 -12.12
CA ASN A 257 1.73 -8.02 -12.21
C ASN A 257 0.69 -9.03 -12.72
N ASP A 258 1.03 -9.76 -13.77
CA ASP A 258 0.14 -10.73 -14.43
C ASP A 258 -0.07 -11.96 -13.55
N ASN A 259 0.97 -12.43 -12.85
CA ASN A 259 0.82 -13.47 -11.84
C ASN A 259 -0.24 -13.10 -10.79
N THR A 260 -0.12 -11.91 -10.20
CA THR A 260 -1.08 -11.48 -9.17
C THR A 260 -2.48 -11.24 -9.71
N ARG A 261 -2.61 -10.81 -10.98
CA ARG A 261 -3.91 -10.73 -11.68
C ARG A 261 -4.53 -12.11 -11.88
N ALA A 262 -3.76 -13.09 -12.34
CA ALA A 262 -4.24 -14.46 -12.54
C ALA A 262 -4.79 -15.05 -11.21
N TYR A 263 -4.10 -14.82 -10.09
CA TYR A 263 -4.57 -15.23 -8.75
C TYR A 263 -5.91 -14.61 -8.38
N CYS A 264 -6.07 -13.31 -8.67
CA CYS A 264 -7.32 -12.60 -8.50
C CYS A 264 -8.43 -13.16 -9.40
N VAL A 265 -8.14 -13.39 -10.68
CA VAL A 265 -9.10 -13.92 -11.66
C VAL A 265 -9.59 -15.32 -11.27
N LEU A 266 -8.72 -16.18 -10.73
CA LEU A 266 -9.11 -17.48 -10.19
C LEU A 266 -10.17 -17.34 -9.08
N GLN A 267 -9.96 -16.41 -8.15
CA GLN A 267 -10.89 -16.14 -7.04
C GLN A 267 -12.20 -15.50 -7.52
N LEU A 268 -12.16 -14.68 -8.58
CA LEU A 268 -13.36 -14.14 -9.21
C LEU A 268 -14.16 -15.23 -9.94
N ALA A 269 -13.50 -16.12 -10.68
CA ALA A 269 -14.14 -17.25 -11.36
C ALA A 269 -14.82 -18.19 -10.36
N LEU A 270 -14.16 -18.44 -9.23
CA LEU A 270 -14.69 -19.23 -8.13
C LEU A 270 -15.50 -18.39 -7.13
N GLY A 271 -15.98 -17.18 -7.45
CA GLY A 271 -16.86 -16.37 -6.59
C GLY A 271 -16.51 -16.36 -5.09
N ASN A 272 -15.22 -16.29 -4.77
CA ASN A 272 -14.72 -16.43 -3.39
C ASN A 272 -14.38 -15.06 -2.76
N MET A 273 -14.65 -13.96 -3.46
CA MET A 273 -14.40 -12.60 -2.95
C MET A 273 -15.59 -12.06 -2.15
N GLY A 274 -15.31 -11.31 -1.08
CA GLY A 274 -16.36 -10.69 -0.27
C GLY A 274 -17.09 -11.66 0.66
N VAL A 275 -16.45 -12.75 1.06
CA VAL A 275 -17.00 -13.77 1.96
C VAL A 275 -15.96 -14.18 2.99
N ALA A 276 -16.41 -14.58 4.18
CA ALA A 276 -15.56 -15.12 5.22
C ALA A 276 -14.95 -16.46 4.79
N GLY A 277 -13.67 -16.69 5.07
CA GLY A 277 -12.92 -17.87 4.65
C GLY A 277 -12.46 -17.85 3.18
N GLY A 278 -12.82 -16.81 2.42
CA GLY A 278 -12.48 -16.65 1.01
C GLY A 278 -11.30 -15.71 0.76
N GLY A 279 -11.37 -15.01 -0.37
CA GLY A 279 -10.53 -13.86 -0.67
C GLY A 279 -9.10 -14.18 -1.08
N THR A 280 -8.33 -13.10 -1.21
CA THR A 280 -6.92 -13.10 -1.57
C THR A 280 -6.09 -12.51 -0.47
N ASN A 281 -5.19 -13.34 0.06
CA ASN A 281 -4.44 -13.08 1.27
C ASN A 281 -2.95 -12.91 0.95
N ILE A 282 -2.48 -11.69 1.13
CA ILE A 282 -1.19 -11.21 0.65
C ILE A 282 -0.25 -11.17 1.83
N PHE A 283 0.58 -12.19 1.96
CA PHE A 283 1.49 -12.31 3.08
C PHE A 283 2.67 -11.38 2.85
N ARG A 284 2.53 -10.12 3.29
CA ARG A 284 3.56 -9.08 3.10
C ARG A 284 4.79 -9.32 3.98
N GLY A 285 5.93 -8.78 3.53
CA GLY A 285 7.23 -8.94 4.20
C GLY A 285 7.39 -8.14 5.50
N HIS A 286 7.86 -6.88 5.41
CA HIS A 286 8.13 -6.07 6.60
C HIS A 286 6.84 -5.69 7.35
N ASP A 287 6.99 -5.36 8.63
CA ASP A 287 5.93 -5.15 9.60
C ASP A 287 5.02 -3.96 9.27
N ASN A 288 5.53 -2.91 8.63
CA ASN A 288 4.74 -1.76 8.22
C ASN A 288 4.76 -1.49 6.70
N VAL A 289 4.98 -2.52 5.86
CA VAL A 289 4.95 -2.32 4.38
C VAL A 289 3.60 -1.77 3.94
N GLN A 290 2.51 -2.26 4.52
CA GLN A 290 1.17 -1.77 4.18
C GLN A 290 1.05 -0.28 4.57
N GLY A 291 1.46 0.10 5.78
CA GLY A 291 1.45 1.49 6.23
C GLY A 291 2.33 2.40 5.37
N ALA A 292 3.62 2.08 5.18
CA ALA A 292 4.51 2.90 4.35
C ALA A 292 3.99 3.10 2.91
N THR A 293 3.35 2.07 2.34
CA THR A 293 2.65 2.17 1.05
C THR A 293 1.42 3.08 1.15
N ASP A 294 0.57 2.89 2.16
CA ASP A 294 -0.64 3.69 2.40
C ASP A 294 -0.30 5.18 2.61
N PHE A 295 0.81 5.48 3.29
CA PHE A 295 1.31 6.83 3.55
C PHE A 295 2.12 7.44 2.40
N GLY A 296 2.18 6.75 1.25
CA GLY A 296 2.76 7.30 0.04
C GLY A 296 4.26 7.46 0.09
N VAL A 297 4.99 6.63 0.85
CA VAL A 297 6.47 6.52 0.76
C VAL A 297 6.83 5.83 -0.56
N LEU A 298 6.40 6.42 -1.67
CA LEU A 298 6.39 5.87 -3.01
C LEU A 298 6.62 7.02 -3.99
N MET A 299 7.34 6.73 -5.07
CA MET A 299 7.72 7.73 -6.05
C MET A 299 6.57 8.24 -6.92
N ASP A 300 5.40 7.59 -6.87
CA ASP A 300 4.26 7.78 -7.78
C ASP A 300 2.98 8.24 -7.08
N SER A 301 3.02 8.50 -5.76
CA SER A 301 1.81 8.80 -5.00
C SER A 301 2.01 9.71 -3.79
N LEU A 302 0.89 10.21 -3.28
CA LEU A 302 0.72 10.95 -2.03
C LEU A 302 -0.03 10.07 -1.03
N PRO A 303 -0.01 10.39 0.27
CA PRO A 303 -0.65 9.55 1.28
C PRO A 303 -2.11 9.29 0.95
N GLY A 304 -2.60 8.08 1.15
CA GLY A 304 -3.92 7.61 0.78
C GLY A 304 -4.04 7.12 -0.68
N TYR A 305 -2.94 6.82 -1.38
CA TYR A 305 -2.96 6.49 -2.82
C TYR A 305 -3.55 7.61 -3.69
N TYR A 306 -3.43 8.87 -3.26
CA TYR A 306 -3.68 10.00 -4.15
C TYR A 306 -2.56 10.02 -5.19
N GLY A 307 -2.89 10.18 -6.47
CA GLY A 307 -1.87 10.33 -7.51
C GLY A 307 -1.12 11.65 -7.40
N LEU A 308 -0.24 11.94 -8.36
CA LEU A 308 0.55 13.17 -8.39
C LEU A 308 -0.09 14.32 -9.20
N ALA A 309 -1.31 14.16 -9.69
CA ALA A 309 -1.99 15.23 -10.44
C ALA A 309 -2.22 16.47 -9.56
N ALA A 310 -2.25 17.67 -10.15
CA ALA A 310 -2.49 18.93 -9.45
C ALA A 310 -3.66 18.91 -8.43
N GLY A 311 -4.76 18.23 -8.74
CA GLY A 311 -5.91 18.12 -7.82
C GLY A 311 -5.59 17.39 -6.51
N ALA A 312 -4.74 16.36 -6.56
CA ALA A 312 -4.28 15.62 -5.39
C ALA A 312 -3.29 16.43 -4.54
N TRP A 313 -2.40 17.18 -5.19
CA TRP A 313 -1.53 18.11 -4.48
C TRP A 313 -2.27 19.26 -3.84
N LYS A 314 -3.28 19.83 -4.51
CA LYS A 314 -4.16 20.85 -3.92
C LYS A 314 -4.92 20.30 -2.71
N HIS A 315 -5.31 19.03 -2.74
CA HIS A 315 -5.88 18.37 -1.57
C HIS A 315 -4.92 18.34 -0.39
N TRP A 316 -3.71 17.82 -0.58
CA TRP A 316 -2.71 17.76 0.48
C TRP A 316 -2.21 19.15 0.93
N ALA A 317 -2.14 20.12 0.02
CA ALA A 317 -1.86 21.51 0.37
C ALA A 317 -2.93 22.09 1.31
N ARG A 318 -4.23 21.79 1.09
CA ARG A 318 -5.29 22.19 2.03
C ARG A 318 -5.20 21.46 3.37
N VAL A 319 -4.88 20.16 3.38
CA VAL A 319 -4.70 19.38 4.63
C VAL A 319 -3.56 19.95 5.45
N TRP A 320 -2.43 20.25 4.80
CA TRP A 320 -1.26 20.87 5.42
C TRP A 320 -1.42 22.37 5.64
N GLU A 321 -2.54 22.97 5.20
CA GLU A 321 -2.83 24.42 5.24
C GLU A 321 -1.71 25.28 4.62
N THR A 322 -1.03 24.74 3.62
CA THR A 322 0.14 25.33 2.97
C THR A 322 -0.26 25.84 1.60
N ASP A 323 0.27 27.01 1.23
CA ASP A 323 0.00 27.59 -0.07
C ASP A 323 0.49 26.65 -1.19
N TYR A 324 -0.40 26.38 -2.14
CA TYR A 324 -0.10 25.46 -3.24
C TYR A 324 0.99 26.03 -4.16
N ALA A 325 1.01 27.35 -4.40
CA ALA A 325 2.00 27.95 -5.28
C ALA A 325 3.40 27.92 -4.67
N TRP A 326 3.51 28.19 -3.36
CA TRP A 326 4.75 28.00 -2.60
C TRP A 326 5.24 26.56 -2.66
N LEU A 327 4.37 25.58 -2.38
CA LEU A 327 4.74 24.17 -2.41
C LEU A 327 5.17 23.74 -3.82
N SER A 328 4.43 24.15 -4.85
CA SER A 328 4.76 23.87 -6.26
C SER A 328 6.09 24.49 -6.66
N GLY A 329 6.39 25.71 -6.22
CA GLY A 329 7.65 26.41 -6.49
C GLY A 329 8.90 25.74 -5.89
N ARG A 330 8.74 24.75 -5.00
CA ARG A 330 9.85 23.95 -4.47
C ARG A 330 10.36 22.89 -5.44
N PHE A 331 9.53 22.48 -6.40
CA PHE A 331 9.85 21.44 -7.38
C PHE A 331 10.47 22.05 -8.64
N ALA A 332 11.28 21.24 -9.33
CA ALA A 332 11.81 21.64 -10.62
C ALA A 332 10.71 21.69 -11.70
N LYS A 333 10.96 22.50 -12.72
CA LYS A 333 10.13 22.64 -13.91
C LYS A 333 11.04 22.49 -15.13
N MET A 334 10.74 21.53 -16.00
CA MET A 334 11.53 21.29 -17.21
C MET A 334 10.80 21.87 -18.42
N ALA A 335 11.36 22.95 -18.97
CA ALA A 335 10.73 23.70 -20.06
C ALA A 335 10.57 22.85 -21.33
N GLY A 336 9.36 22.81 -21.88
CA GLY A 336 9.05 22.10 -23.13
C GLY A 336 9.23 20.57 -23.13
N LYS A 337 9.42 19.94 -21.97
CA LYS A 337 9.68 18.50 -21.83
C LYS A 337 8.44 17.65 -21.53
N GLY A 338 7.30 18.29 -21.31
CA GLY A 338 6.01 17.64 -21.10
C GLY A 338 5.34 17.23 -22.41
N LYS A 339 4.16 16.60 -22.28
CA LYS A 339 3.33 16.25 -23.43
C LYS A 339 2.99 17.51 -24.24
N ASP A 340 2.98 17.36 -25.57
CA ASP A 340 2.68 18.42 -26.54
C ASP A 340 3.60 19.65 -26.43
N GLY A 341 4.84 19.46 -25.94
CA GLY A 341 5.82 20.54 -25.77
C GLY A 341 5.50 21.51 -24.63
N LYS A 342 4.61 21.14 -23.70
CA LYS A 342 4.35 21.90 -22.48
C LYS A 342 5.48 21.73 -21.47
N ASP A 343 5.50 22.58 -20.46
CA ASP A 343 6.45 22.41 -19.36
C ASP A 343 6.09 21.19 -18.52
N LEU A 344 7.10 20.37 -18.18
CA LEU A 344 6.95 19.25 -17.28
C LEU A 344 7.15 19.74 -15.84
N MET A 345 6.11 19.63 -15.03
CA MET A 345 6.18 19.92 -13.59
C MET A 345 6.64 18.67 -12.85
N MET A 346 7.82 18.70 -12.23
CA MET A 346 8.33 17.53 -11.51
C MET A 346 7.45 17.15 -10.31
N MET A 347 6.72 18.12 -9.74
CA MET A 347 5.67 17.88 -8.74
C MET A 347 4.64 16.85 -9.21
N GLU A 348 4.25 16.88 -10.48
CA GLU A 348 3.23 16.01 -11.07
C GLU A 348 3.83 14.79 -11.78
N THR A 349 5.14 14.58 -11.64
CA THR A 349 5.90 13.52 -12.29
C THR A 349 6.41 12.53 -11.26
N ALA A 350 6.38 11.25 -11.60
CA ALA A 350 6.92 10.20 -10.76
C ALA A 350 8.44 10.39 -10.52
N GLY A 351 8.89 10.10 -9.31
CA GLY A 351 10.32 10.03 -9.01
C GLY A 351 10.96 8.72 -9.50
N ILE A 352 12.24 8.57 -9.20
CA ILE A 352 12.99 7.36 -9.53
C ILE A 352 12.62 6.24 -8.53
N PRO A 353 12.17 5.05 -8.96
CA PRO A 353 11.90 3.96 -8.04
C PRO A 353 13.20 3.40 -7.43
N VAL A 354 13.15 2.87 -6.20
CA VAL A 354 14.36 2.31 -5.56
C VAL A 354 14.98 1.16 -6.36
N SER A 355 14.23 0.44 -7.20
CA SER A 355 14.84 -0.57 -8.08
C SER A 355 15.75 0.02 -9.18
N ARG A 356 15.76 1.34 -9.35
CA ARG A 356 16.44 2.07 -10.44
C ARG A 356 17.26 3.28 -9.96
N TRP A 357 17.39 3.52 -8.65
CA TRP A 357 18.17 4.68 -8.13
C TRP A 357 19.63 4.66 -8.63
N ILE A 358 20.19 3.45 -8.81
CA ILE A 358 21.53 3.21 -9.38
C ILE A 358 21.64 3.85 -10.77
N ASP A 359 20.61 3.69 -11.59
CA ASP A 359 20.57 4.24 -12.94
C ASP A 359 20.47 5.77 -12.89
N GLY A 360 19.73 6.31 -11.92
CA GLY A 360 19.70 7.75 -11.63
C GLY A 360 21.08 8.36 -11.35
N VAL A 361 22.04 7.56 -10.86
CA VAL A 361 23.43 7.99 -10.61
C VAL A 361 24.34 7.73 -11.81
N LEU A 362 24.21 6.57 -12.44
CA LEU A 362 25.18 6.08 -13.43
C LEU A 362 24.88 6.48 -14.88
N GLU A 363 23.60 6.57 -15.25
CA GLU A 363 23.19 6.90 -16.63
C GLU A 363 23.56 8.34 -17.02
N ASP A 364 23.66 8.59 -18.31
CA ASP A 364 23.75 9.96 -18.84
C ASP A 364 22.46 10.72 -18.47
N LYS A 365 22.59 11.95 -17.96
CA LYS A 365 21.45 12.80 -17.61
C LYS A 365 20.45 13.00 -18.75
N ALA A 366 20.89 12.92 -20.01
CA ALA A 366 20.00 13.02 -21.17
C ALA A 366 19.02 11.85 -21.29
N ASN A 367 19.29 10.73 -20.62
CA ASN A 367 18.45 9.54 -20.58
C ASN A 367 17.53 9.50 -19.34
N LEU A 368 17.56 10.51 -18.49
CA LEU A 368 16.74 10.59 -17.28
C LEU A 368 15.50 11.46 -17.52
N ASP A 369 14.39 11.08 -16.88
CA ASP A 369 13.18 11.92 -16.82
C ASP A 369 13.38 13.11 -15.86
N GLN A 370 14.34 12.99 -14.94
CA GLN A 370 14.69 13.99 -13.93
C GLN A 370 15.66 15.03 -14.52
N PRO A 371 15.66 16.28 -14.01
CA PRO A 371 16.50 17.34 -14.57
C PRO A 371 18.01 17.07 -14.56
N ASP A 372 18.48 16.27 -13.59
CA ASP A 372 19.89 15.94 -13.39
C ASP A 372 20.04 14.58 -12.70
N ASN A 373 21.27 14.07 -12.64
CA ASN A 373 21.61 12.83 -11.95
C ASN A 373 21.37 12.90 -10.44
N THR A 374 21.09 11.76 -9.82
CA THR A 374 21.11 11.63 -8.36
C THR A 374 22.54 11.80 -7.84
N ARG A 375 22.76 12.78 -6.97
CA ARG A 375 24.07 13.15 -6.40
C ARG A 375 24.15 12.88 -4.90
N ALA A 376 23.03 12.87 -4.19
CA ALA A 376 22.96 12.45 -2.79
C ALA A 376 21.95 11.33 -2.59
N MET A 377 22.33 10.33 -1.80
CA MET A 377 21.46 9.22 -1.40
C MET A 377 21.33 9.18 0.12
N VAL A 378 20.11 9.26 0.62
CA VAL A 378 19.77 9.03 2.03
C VAL A 378 19.15 7.65 2.15
N MET A 379 19.91 6.69 2.66
CA MET A 379 19.48 5.33 2.97
C MET A 379 18.92 5.28 4.39
N TRP A 380 17.62 5.44 4.56
CA TRP A 380 16.99 5.53 5.87
C TRP A 380 16.22 4.25 6.22
N GLY A 381 16.71 3.50 7.22
CA GLY A 381 16.10 2.25 7.66
C GLY A 381 15.94 1.23 6.52
N HIS A 382 16.84 1.28 5.53
CA HIS A 382 16.80 0.47 4.33
C HIS A 382 18.21 -0.04 4.02
N ALA A 383 18.31 -1.33 3.71
CA ALA A 383 19.57 -1.96 3.33
C ALA A 383 19.59 -2.32 1.84
N PRO A 384 20.74 -2.27 1.15
CA PRO A 384 20.87 -2.48 -0.29
C PRO A 384 20.95 -3.98 -0.65
N ASN A 385 21.20 -4.84 0.34
CA ASN A 385 21.34 -6.30 0.14
C ASN A 385 20.05 -7.00 -0.29
N SER A 386 18.91 -6.30 -0.26
CA SER A 386 17.63 -6.78 -0.80
C SER A 386 17.44 -6.42 -2.28
N GLN A 387 18.35 -5.66 -2.88
CA GLN A 387 18.31 -5.26 -4.29
C GLN A 387 19.29 -6.11 -5.12
N THR A 388 19.04 -6.20 -6.43
CA THR A 388 19.94 -6.84 -7.40
C THR A 388 20.97 -5.83 -7.92
N ARG A 389 21.94 -6.29 -8.75
CA ARG A 389 23.00 -5.44 -9.36
C ARG A 389 24.03 -4.86 -8.36
N GLY A 390 24.49 -5.70 -7.42
CA GLY A 390 25.52 -5.32 -6.43
C GLY A 390 26.75 -4.57 -6.99
N PRO A 391 27.38 -5.04 -8.09
CA PRO A 391 28.51 -4.32 -8.68
C PRO A 391 28.17 -2.90 -9.16
N ASP A 392 26.98 -2.69 -9.73
CA ASP A 392 26.53 -1.36 -10.17
C ASP A 392 26.15 -0.49 -8.97
N MET A 393 25.52 -1.07 -7.94
CA MET A 393 25.25 -0.37 -6.68
C MET A 393 26.53 0.18 -6.05
N LYS A 394 27.59 -0.64 -5.98
CA LYS A 394 28.90 -0.20 -5.47
C LYS A 394 29.43 1.01 -6.26
N LYS A 395 29.45 0.92 -7.59
CA LYS A 395 29.88 2.02 -8.48
C LYS A 395 29.03 3.28 -8.28
N ALA A 396 27.70 3.13 -8.17
CA ALA A 396 26.81 4.26 -7.93
C ALA A 396 27.10 4.92 -6.57
N MET A 397 27.24 4.12 -5.50
CA MET A 397 27.61 4.64 -4.18
C MET A 397 28.93 5.41 -4.21
N GLU A 398 29.92 4.94 -4.97
CA GLU A 398 31.21 5.62 -5.13
C GLU A 398 31.12 6.94 -5.91
N LYS A 399 30.18 7.06 -6.86
CA LYS A 399 29.98 8.27 -7.69
C LYS A 399 29.18 9.39 -7.00
N LEU A 400 28.41 9.07 -5.96
CA LEU A 400 27.63 10.08 -5.21
C LEU A 400 28.54 11.19 -4.65
N ASP A 401 28.01 12.39 -4.46
CA ASP A 401 28.69 13.43 -3.69
C ASP A 401 28.50 13.22 -2.19
N LEU A 402 27.37 12.61 -1.81
CA LEU A 402 26.95 12.42 -0.43
C LEU A 402 26.17 11.12 -0.26
N LEU A 403 26.58 10.32 0.71
CA LEU A 403 25.83 9.14 1.15
C LEU A 403 25.52 9.26 2.65
N VAL A 404 24.24 9.24 3.01
CA VAL A 404 23.80 9.28 4.41
C VAL A 404 23.09 7.98 4.72
N VAL A 405 23.52 7.29 5.77
CA VAL A 405 22.87 6.07 6.27
C VAL A 405 22.28 6.38 7.63
N ILE A 406 20.97 6.22 7.76
CA ILE A 406 20.23 6.49 9.00
C ILE A 406 19.60 5.18 9.45
N ASP A 407 20.19 4.57 10.48
CA ASP A 407 19.82 3.23 10.92
C ASP A 407 20.28 3.01 12.37
N PRO A 408 19.59 2.18 13.19
CA PRO A 408 20.11 1.79 14.50
C PRO A 408 21.45 1.05 14.44
N TYR A 409 21.83 0.46 13.29
CA TYR A 409 23.08 -0.29 13.12
C TYR A 409 23.83 0.13 11.86
N PRO A 410 25.19 0.06 11.83
CA PRO A 410 25.92 0.14 10.58
C PRO A 410 25.50 -1.02 9.65
N THR A 411 24.86 -0.69 8.54
CA THR A 411 24.38 -1.68 7.56
C THR A 411 25.41 -1.92 6.47
N VAL A 412 25.12 -2.83 5.53
CA VAL A 412 25.95 -3.06 4.33
C VAL A 412 26.18 -1.76 3.54
N SER A 413 25.25 -0.80 3.57
CA SER A 413 25.43 0.53 2.95
C SER A 413 26.66 1.28 3.45
N ALA A 414 27.07 1.04 4.70
CA ALA A 414 28.20 1.73 5.31
C ALA A 414 29.57 1.20 4.84
N VAL A 415 29.61 0.04 4.18
CA VAL A 415 30.87 -0.67 3.87
C VAL A 415 30.96 -1.23 2.45
N MET A 416 29.88 -1.16 1.65
CA MET A 416 29.88 -1.71 0.29
C MET A 416 30.74 -0.92 -0.71
N HIS A 417 30.96 0.37 -0.46
CA HIS A 417 31.68 1.29 -1.33
C HIS A 417 33.14 1.50 -0.89
N ASP A 418 34.02 1.96 -1.78
CA ASP A 418 35.42 2.29 -1.47
C ASP A 418 35.67 3.78 -1.16
N ARG A 419 34.61 4.56 -0.89
CA ARG A 419 34.74 5.98 -0.54
C ARG A 419 35.60 6.17 0.70
N THR A 420 36.36 7.26 0.74
CA THR A 420 37.11 7.71 1.93
C THR A 420 36.43 8.85 2.67
N ASP A 421 35.50 9.55 2.02
CA ASP A 421 34.87 10.77 2.50
C ASP A 421 33.42 10.90 2.00
N GLY A 422 32.67 11.88 2.52
CA GLY A 422 31.31 12.18 2.08
C GLY A 422 30.28 11.11 2.46
N VAL A 423 30.54 10.35 3.53
CA VAL A 423 29.63 9.34 4.08
C VAL A 423 29.34 9.62 5.54
N TYR A 424 28.06 9.60 5.90
CA TYR A 424 27.61 9.82 7.27
C TYR A 424 26.75 8.65 7.75
N LEU A 425 26.93 8.27 9.02
CA LEU A 425 26.05 7.35 9.73
C LEU A 425 25.35 8.12 10.84
N LEU A 426 24.01 8.10 10.86
CA LEU A 426 23.21 8.75 11.89
C LEU A 426 22.47 7.68 12.71
N PRO A 427 22.62 7.65 14.04
CA PRO A 427 21.98 6.65 14.89
C PRO A 427 20.48 6.91 15.01
N ALA A 428 19.68 6.02 14.42
CA ALA A 428 18.23 6.05 14.58
C ALA A 428 17.78 5.20 15.77
N ALA A 429 16.65 5.58 16.35
CA ALA A 429 15.90 4.78 17.30
C ALA A 429 15.36 3.49 16.63
N THR A 430 15.16 2.46 17.44
CA THR A 430 14.43 1.24 17.08
C THR A 430 12.94 1.42 17.42
N GLN A 431 12.10 0.50 16.95
CA GLN A 431 10.67 0.52 17.26
C GLN A 431 10.31 0.39 18.76
N TYR A 432 11.28 0.07 19.63
CA TYR A 432 11.10 -0.02 21.09
C TYR A 432 11.46 1.28 21.81
N GLU A 433 12.15 2.17 21.11
CA GLU A 433 12.63 3.47 21.60
C GLU A 433 11.72 4.62 21.19
N THR A 434 10.63 4.31 20.49
CA THR A 434 9.61 5.24 20.01
C THR A 434 8.21 4.61 20.18
N TYR A 435 7.18 5.39 19.92
CA TYR A 435 5.79 4.98 19.96
C TYR A 435 5.04 5.46 18.71
N GLY A 436 3.83 4.96 18.47
CA GLY A 436 3.02 5.29 17.28
C GLY A 436 2.31 4.08 16.70
N SER A 437 1.76 4.19 15.50
CA SER A 437 0.97 3.11 14.90
C SER A 437 1.68 2.39 13.75
N VAL A 438 1.29 1.15 13.50
CA VAL A 438 1.75 0.30 12.38
C VAL A 438 0.55 -0.36 11.72
N THR A 439 0.54 -0.41 10.40
CA THR A 439 -0.45 -1.16 9.62
C THR A 439 0.10 -2.50 9.17
N ALA A 440 -0.50 -3.58 9.70
CA ALA A 440 -0.17 -4.95 9.34
C ALA A 440 -0.73 -5.33 7.95
N SER A 441 -0.32 -6.49 7.42
CA SER A 441 -0.72 -6.94 6.08
C SER A 441 -2.23 -7.03 5.88
N ASN A 442 -2.97 -7.37 6.94
CA ASN A 442 -4.43 -7.46 6.96
C ASN A 442 -5.13 -6.11 7.15
N ARG A 443 -4.42 -4.99 6.95
CA ARG A 443 -4.95 -3.61 7.04
C ARG A 443 -5.29 -3.12 8.45
N SER A 444 -5.16 -3.96 9.48
CA SER A 444 -5.32 -3.56 10.88
C SER A 444 -4.17 -2.66 11.34
N LEU A 445 -4.50 -1.55 11.97
CA LEU A 445 -3.58 -0.65 12.66
C LEU A 445 -3.38 -1.12 14.10
N GLN A 446 -2.15 -1.09 14.59
CA GLN A 446 -1.82 -1.39 15.99
C GLN A 446 -0.98 -0.26 16.57
N TRP A 447 -1.35 0.19 17.78
CA TRP A 447 -0.54 1.15 18.52
C TRP A 447 0.61 0.44 19.23
N ARG A 448 1.81 1.01 19.13
CA ARG A 448 3.04 0.56 19.79
C ARG A 448 3.40 1.57 20.87
N GLU A 449 3.74 1.06 22.04
CA GLU A 449 4.24 1.86 23.16
C GLU A 449 5.77 1.89 23.17
N LYS A 450 6.32 3.00 23.68
CA LYS A 450 7.75 3.11 23.95
C LYS A 450 8.10 2.21 25.14
N VAL A 451 9.13 1.38 24.99
CA VAL A 451 9.56 0.42 26.01
C VAL A 451 10.75 0.95 26.81
N PHE A 452 11.70 1.63 26.15
CA PHE A 452 12.83 2.29 26.79
C PHE A 452 13.22 3.56 26.03
N GLU A 453 14.03 4.43 26.63
CA GLU A 453 14.49 5.66 25.95
C GLU A 453 15.50 5.35 24.84
N PRO A 454 15.57 6.17 23.77
CA PRO A 454 16.62 6.05 22.75
C PRO A 454 18.02 5.90 23.37
N LEU A 455 18.72 4.83 22.98
CA LEU A 455 20.03 4.52 23.54
C LEU A 455 21.12 5.42 22.97
N PHE A 456 22.11 5.76 23.83
CA PHE A 456 23.25 6.60 23.48
C PHE A 456 22.80 7.98 22.97
N GLU A 457 23.24 8.37 21.77
CA GLU A 457 22.78 9.59 21.10
C GLU A 457 21.79 9.27 19.96
N ALA A 458 21.14 8.10 19.98
CA ALA A 458 20.13 7.80 18.98
C ALA A 458 18.95 8.78 19.07
N LYS A 459 18.38 9.11 17.92
CA LYS A 459 17.20 9.98 17.79
C LYS A 459 16.06 9.25 17.11
N THR A 460 14.82 9.58 17.45
CA THR A 460 13.67 9.04 16.71
C THR A 460 13.69 9.57 15.28
N ASP A 461 13.11 8.81 14.33
CA ASP A 461 13.16 9.23 12.94
C ASP A 461 12.49 10.58 12.70
N HIS A 462 11.42 10.88 13.45
CA HIS A 462 10.69 12.14 13.33
C HIS A 462 11.46 13.32 13.97
N GLU A 463 12.29 13.10 15.00
CA GLU A 463 13.26 14.11 15.46
C GLU A 463 14.26 14.44 14.36
N VAL A 464 14.84 13.41 13.70
CA VAL A 464 15.83 13.60 12.64
C VAL A 464 15.22 14.36 11.46
N MET A 465 13.97 14.05 11.08
CA MET A 465 13.24 14.81 10.05
C MET A 465 13.05 16.28 10.46
N TYR A 466 12.70 16.55 11.73
CA TYR A 466 12.56 17.91 12.23
C TYR A 466 13.90 18.68 12.19
N LEU A 467 15.01 18.06 12.59
CA LEU A 467 16.34 18.68 12.54
C LEU A 467 16.74 19.06 11.11
N PHE A 468 16.50 18.18 10.13
CA PHE A 468 16.72 18.52 8.72
C PHE A 468 15.75 19.60 8.22
N ALA A 469 14.47 19.54 8.59
CA ALA A 469 13.49 20.56 8.20
C ALA A 469 13.90 21.95 8.70
N LYS A 470 14.44 22.02 9.93
CA LYS A 470 14.99 23.24 10.52
C LYS A 470 16.23 23.72 9.78
N LYS A 471 17.14 22.80 9.41
CA LYS A 471 18.32 23.12 8.58
C LYS A 471 17.94 23.69 7.22
N PHE A 472 16.84 23.21 6.63
CA PHE A 472 16.35 23.64 5.33
C PHE A 472 15.35 24.80 5.38
N GLY A 473 15.00 25.28 6.58
CA GLY A 473 14.19 26.47 6.80
C GLY A 473 12.70 26.32 6.49
N PHE A 474 12.16 25.10 6.53
CA PHE A 474 10.73 24.83 6.30
C PHE A 474 10.03 24.16 7.49
N GLU A 475 10.66 24.10 8.66
CA GLU A 475 10.12 23.46 9.85
C GLU A 475 8.83 24.13 10.34
N LYS A 476 8.75 25.46 10.29
CA LYS A 476 7.57 26.20 10.74
C LYS A 476 6.33 25.82 9.92
N ASP A 477 6.47 25.79 8.60
CA ASP A 477 5.34 25.46 7.71
C ASP A 477 5.01 23.97 7.70
N MET A 478 6.01 23.09 7.86
CA MET A 478 5.81 21.65 7.87
C MET A 478 5.16 21.17 9.17
N PHE A 479 5.49 21.78 10.31
CA PHE A 479 5.05 21.33 11.64
C PHE A 479 4.07 22.29 12.34
N LYS A 480 3.52 23.31 11.68
CA LYS A 480 2.59 24.28 12.32
C LYS A 480 1.38 23.66 13.03
N ASN A 481 0.92 22.50 12.56
CA ASN A 481 -0.23 21.78 13.11
C ASN A 481 0.18 20.59 14.00
N ILE A 482 1.48 20.47 14.32
CA ILE A 482 2.05 19.38 15.10
C ILE A 482 2.85 20.00 16.24
N LYS A 483 2.49 19.70 17.49
CA LYS A 483 3.27 20.16 18.64
C LYS A 483 4.68 19.59 18.56
N VAL A 484 5.69 20.44 18.77
CA VAL A 484 7.10 20.01 18.84
C VAL A 484 7.66 20.38 20.21
N GLU A 485 8.14 19.38 20.95
CA GLU A 485 8.79 19.58 22.25
C GLU A 485 10.24 19.11 22.19
N LYS A 486 11.19 20.01 22.48
CA LYS A 486 12.63 19.68 22.44
C LYS A 486 13.08 19.02 21.13
N ASN A 487 12.60 19.53 20.00
CA ASN A 487 12.79 19.00 18.65
C ASN A 487 12.03 17.70 18.31
N GLU A 488 11.19 17.18 19.20
CA GLU A 488 10.40 15.97 18.97
C GLU A 488 8.96 16.31 18.53
N PRO A 489 8.58 16.02 17.26
CA PRO A 489 7.19 16.10 16.81
C PRO A 489 6.26 15.15 17.57
N ASN A 490 5.08 15.63 18.00
CA ASN A 490 4.10 14.81 18.69
C ASN A 490 3.39 13.82 17.73
N ILE A 491 3.48 12.52 18.05
CA ILE A 491 2.92 11.40 17.28
C ILE A 491 1.38 11.46 17.17
N GLU A 492 0.68 11.85 18.23
CA GLU A 492 -0.77 11.97 18.21
C GLU A 492 -1.27 13.07 17.27
N ASP A 493 -0.62 14.24 17.27
CA ASP A 493 -0.93 15.33 16.34
C ASP A 493 -0.66 14.92 14.88
N ILE A 494 0.43 14.21 14.63
CA ILE A 494 0.73 13.65 13.30
C ILE A 494 -0.40 12.70 12.85
N THR A 495 -0.87 11.85 13.78
CA THR A 495 -1.99 10.93 13.51
C THR A 495 -3.24 11.70 13.09
N ARG A 496 -3.60 12.74 13.84
CA ARG A 496 -4.75 13.58 13.52
C ARG A 496 -4.59 14.32 12.21
N GLU A 497 -3.40 14.79 11.87
CA GLU A 497 -3.16 15.49 10.61
C GLU A 497 -3.41 14.57 9.41
N PHE A 498 -2.91 13.33 9.43
CA PHE A 498 -3.19 12.40 8.33
C PHE A 498 -4.66 11.93 8.32
N ASN A 499 -5.32 11.81 9.48
CA ASN A 499 -6.75 11.48 9.55
C ASN A 499 -7.62 12.54 8.83
N ARG A 500 -7.17 13.80 8.73
CA ARG A 500 -7.88 14.87 8.00
C ARG A 500 -7.77 14.76 6.48
N GLY A 501 -6.83 13.95 5.97
CA GLY A 501 -6.47 13.92 4.55
C GLY A 501 -6.66 12.59 3.84
N MET A 502 -6.58 11.45 4.53
CA MET A 502 -6.54 10.13 3.89
C MET A 502 -7.92 9.51 3.61
N TRP A 503 -8.81 10.29 2.98
CA TRP A 503 -10.21 9.93 2.74
C TRP A 503 -10.39 8.73 1.81
N THR A 504 -9.54 8.61 0.80
CA THR A 504 -9.60 7.57 -0.26
C THR A 504 -9.54 6.14 0.25
N ILE A 505 -8.93 5.89 1.40
CA ILE A 505 -8.83 4.55 1.99
C ILE A 505 -9.41 4.49 3.39
N GLY A 506 -10.08 5.54 3.88
CA GLY A 506 -10.68 5.57 5.21
C GLY A 506 -9.66 5.39 6.33
N TYR A 507 -8.55 6.14 6.26
CA TYR A 507 -7.61 6.32 7.38
C TYR A 507 -8.05 7.46 8.30
N THR A 508 -9.34 7.77 8.32
CA THR A 508 -9.90 9.00 8.89
C THR A 508 -10.59 8.75 10.22
N GLY A 509 -11.02 7.50 10.48
CA GLY A 509 -11.67 7.12 11.73
C GLY A 509 -10.72 6.65 12.83
N GLN A 510 -9.45 6.34 12.52
CA GLN A 510 -8.49 5.77 13.47
C GLN A 510 -7.77 6.85 14.28
N SER A 511 -8.45 7.41 15.29
CA SER A 511 -7.80 8.33 16.22
C SER A 511 -6.81 7.60 17.16
N PRO A 512 -5.78 8.29 17.68
CA PRO A 512 -4.89 7.74 18.72
C PRO A 512 -5.64 7.11 19.89
N GLU A 513 -6.72 7.76 20.34
CA GLU A 513 -7.54 7.29 21.46
C GLU A 513 -8.16 5.93 21.16
N ARG A 514 -8.75 5.76 19.97
CA ARG A 514 -9.35 4.50 19.56
C ARG A 514 -8.29 3.42 19.44
N LEU A 515 -7.17 3.70 18.77
CA LEU A 515 -6.08 2.72 18.62
C LEU A 515 -5.51 2.25 19.97
N LYS A 516 -5.30 3.17 20.92
CA LYS A 516 -4.87 2.84 22.29
C LYS A 516 -5.93 2.05 23.04
N ALA A 517 -7.22 2.40 22.90
CA ALA A 517 -8.32 1.66 23.52
C ALA A 517 -8.38 0.20 23.03
N HIS A 518 -8.16 -0.06 21.74
CA HIS A 518 -8.07 -1.43 21.22
C HIS A 518 -6.90 -2.21 21.86
N MET A 519 -5.74 -1.57 22.08
CA MET A 519 -4.59 -2.24 22.72
C MET A 519 -4.88 -2.56 24.19
N ALA A 520 -5.49 -1.64 24.93
CA ALA A 520 -5.87 -1.86 26.33
C ALA A 520 -6.95 -2.95 26.50
N ASN A 521 -7.79 -3.18 25.47
CA ASN A 521 -8.95 -4.07 25.54
C ASN A 521 -8.86 -5.29 24.62
N GLN A 522 -7.65 -5.73 24.25
CA GLN A 522 -7.43 -6.90 23.37
C GLN A 522 -8.22 -8.15 23.75
N HIS A 523 -8.49 -8.34 25.05
CA HIS A 523 -9.22 -9.48 25.59
C HIS A 523 -10.71 -9.53 25.22
N THR A 524 -11.32 -8.42 24.77
CA THR A 524 -12.74 -8.41 24.37
C THR A 524 -12.97 -8.84 22.93
N PHE A 525 -11.91 -8.91 22.11
CA PHE A 525 -12.00 -9.24 20.70
C PHE A 525 -12.07 -10.75 20.49
N ASP A 526 -13.04 -11.19 19.70
CA ASP A 526 -13.17 -12.58 19.28
C ASP A 526 -11.95 -13.02 18.47
N ARG A 527 -11.46 -14.23 18.73
CA ARG A 527 -10.21 -14.73 18.14
C ARG A 527 -10.34 -15.18 16.69
N VAL A 528 -11.55 -15.21 16.12
CA VAL A 528 -11.79 -15.59 14.72
C VAL A 528 -12.22 -14.39 13.91
N THR A 529 -13.33 -13.77 14.30
CA THR A 529 -13.92 -12.61 13.61
C THR A 529 -13.19 -11.31 13.89
N LEU A 530 -12.38 -11.25 14.96
CA LEU A 530 -11.72 -10.04 15.45
C LEU A 530 -12.70 -8.92 15.84
N LYS A 531 -13.99 -9.21 16.02
CA LYS A 531 -14.98 -8.23 16.50
C LYS A 531 -14.97 -8.22 18.03
N ALA A 532 -14.97 -7.03 18.62
CA ALA A 532 -15.15 -6.89 20.07
C ALA A 532 -16.56 -7.30 20.48
N ASN A 533 -16.65 -8.13 21.53
CA ASN A 533 -17.90 -8.51 22.16
C ASN A 533 -17.93 -7.94 23.58
N GLY A 534 -18.50 -6.74 23.72
CA GLY A 534 -18.54 -5.96 24.94
C GLY A 534 -17.31 -5.09 25.19
N GLY A 535 -17.37 -4.33 26.28
CA GLY A 535 -16.33 -3.39 26.69
C GLY A 535 -16.30 -2.08 25.87
N PRO A 536 -15.27 -1.25 26.06
CA PRO A 536 -15.19 0.08 25.44
C PRO A 536 -15.12 0.11 23.91
N CYS A 537 -14.69 -1.00 23.29
CA CYS A 537 -14.54 -1.15 21.83
C CYS A 537 -15.67 -2.00 21.21
N ASP A 538 -16.77 -2.25 21.92
CA ASP A 538 -17.84 -3.15 21.47
C ASP A 538 -18.30 -2.85 20.03
N GLY A 539 -18.43 -3.91 19.22
CA GLY A 539 -18.81 -3.80 17.83
C GLY A 539 -17.68 -3.46 16.84
N GLU A 540 -16.54 -2.94 17.31
CA GLU A 540 -15.39 -2.59 16.46
C GLU A 540 -14.55 -3.82 16.12
N TYR A 541 -13.88 -3.79 14.96
CA TYR A 541 -12.94 -4.84 14.58
C TYR A 541 -11.51 -4.49 14.99
N TYR A 542 -10.76 -5.48 15.47
CA TYR A 542 -9.42 -5.28 16.03
C TYR A 542 -8.48 -4.51 15.08
N GLY A 543 -8.00 -3.36 15.56
CA GLY A 543 -7.13 -2.47 14.81
C GLY A 543 -7.81 -1.68 13.70
N LEU A 544 -9.15 -1.58 13.69
CA LEU A 544 -9.92 -0.74 12.77
C LEU A 544 -9.45 -0.89 11.30
N PRO A 545 -9.48 -2.11 10.75
CA PRO A 545 -8.91 -2.42 9.45
C PRO A 545 -9.51 -1.50 8.39
N TRP A 546 -8.67 -0.89 7.57
CA TRP A 546 -9.15 0.10 6.62
C TRP A 546 -9.90 -0.55 5.43
N PRO A 547 -10.95 0.09 4.89
CA PRO A 547 -11.46 1.40 5.28
C PRO A 547 -12.15 1.47 6.64
N CYS A 548 -11.84 2.53 7.40
CA CYS A 548 -12.60 3.00 8.56
C CYS A 548 -13.15 4.39 8.23
N TRP A 549 -14.38 4.45 7.77
CA TRP A 549 -14.97 5.65 7.19
C TRP A 549 -15.29 6.75 8.20
N GLY A 550 -15.33 7.99 7.69
CA GLY A 550 -15.69 9.17 8.48
C GLY A 550 -14.63 9.56 9.50
N ASN A 551 -14.96 10.53 10.36
CA ASN A 551 -14.12 10.88 11.51
C ASN A 551 -14.31 9.89 12.67
N ASP A 552 -13.51 10.03 13.71
CA ASP A 552 -13.57 9.20 14.91
C ASP A 552 -14.93 9.21 15.62
N LYS A 553 -15.66 10.33 15.57
CA LYS A 553 -17.02 10.46 16.14
C LYS A 553 -18.05 9.57 15.43
N MET A 554 -17.85 9.28 14.14
CA MET A 554 -18.72 8.37 13.39
C MET A 554 -18.60 6.93 13.89
N LYS A 555 -17.49 6.58 14.57
CA LYS A 555 -17.24 5.24 15.14
C LYS A 555 -17.47 4.09 14.16
N HIS A 556 -17.12 4.28 12.89
CA HIS A 556 -17.12 3.18 11.93
C HIS A 556 -16.22 2.04 12.46
N PRO A 557 -16.65 0.76 12.44
CA PRO A 557 -15.96 -0.34 13.14
C PRO A 557 -14.69 -0.82 12.43
N GLY A 558 -14.46 -0.36 11.20
CA GLY A 558 -13.46 -0.89 10.28
C GLY A 558 -14.04 -1.96 9.37
N THR A 559 -13.35 -2.23 8.27
CA THR A 559 -13.77 -3.17 7.21
C THR A 559 -12.84 -4.39 7.23
N PRO A 560 -13.18 -5.47 7.94
CA PRO A 560 -12.29 -6.63 8.10
C PRO A 560 -12.17 -7.46 6.81
N ASN A 561 -13.29 -7.63 6.09
CA ASN A 561 -13.39 -8.39 4.85
C ASN A 561 -13.80 -7.42 3.74
N LEU A 562 -12.88 -7.11 2.83
CA LEU A 562 -13.19 -6.27 1.68
C LEU A 562 -14.22 -6.95 0.77
N TYR A 563 -15.09 -6.14 0.21
CA TYR A 563 -16.09 -6.52 -0.79
C TYR A 563 -17.23 -7.41 -0.27
N ASP A 564 -17.41 -7.50 1.05
CA ASP A 564 -18.54 -8.18 1.69
C ASP A 564 -19.82 -7.34 1.58
N THR A 565 -20.70 -7.73 0.66
CA THR A 565 -21.98 -7.05 0.43
C THR A 565 -23.08 -7.54 1.37
N SER A 566 -22.83 -8.56 2.20
CA SER A 566 -23.84 -9.09 3.12
C SER A 566 -24.01 -8.23 4.38
N LYS A 567 -23.31 -7.09 4.47
CA LYS A 567 -23.33 -6.16 5.60
C LYS A 567 -23.56 -4.73 5.12
N PRO A 568 -24.14 -3.87 5.97
CA PRO A 568 -24.19 -2.43 5.71
C PRO A 568 -22.81 -1.81 5.65
N VAL A 569 -22.66 -0.75 4.85
CA VAL A 569 -21.41 0.01 4.76
C VAL A 569 -21.05 0.62 6.12
N SER A 570 -22.04 1.01 6.94
CA SER A 570 -21.81 1.50 8.31
C SER A 570 -21.15 0.47 9.23
N ASP A 571 -21.29 -0.81 8.92
CA ASP A 571 -20.87 -1.94 9.77
C ASP A 571 -19.62 -2.65 9.19
N GLY A 572 -18.93 -1.99 8.25
CA GLY A 572 -17.77 -2.54 7.56
C GLY A 572 -18.10 -3.47 6.38
N GLY A 573 -19.32 -3.40 5.84
CA GLY A 573 -19.66 -3.97 4.53
C GLY A 573 -19.12 -3.13 3.38
N LEU A 574 -18.90 -3.76 2.22
CA LEU A 574 -18.29 -3.07 1.09
C LEU A 574 -18.60 -3.75 -0.26
N CYS A 575 -18.52 -2.99 -1.35
CA CYS A 575 -18.62 -3.48 -2.73
C CYS A 575 -17.33 -3.18 -3.52
N PHE A 576 -17.23 -3.63 -4.77
CA PHE A 576 -16.06 -3.29 -5.61
C PHE A 576 -16.14 -1.84 -6.08
N ARG A 577 -14.96 -1.24 -6.29
CA ARG A 577 -14.84 0.21 -6.50
C ARG A 577 -15.04 0.64 -7.95
N ALA A 578 -15.79 1.72 -8.17
CA ALA A 578 -16.01 2.35 -9.48
C ALA A 578 -14.80 3.19 -9.96
N ARG A 579 -13.61 2.60 -9.96
CA ARG A 579 -12.33 3.29 -10.25
C ARG A 579 -12.05 3.50 -11.73
N PHE A 580 -12.55 2.62 -12.60
CA PHE A 580 -12.13 2.53 -14.01
C PHE A 580 -13.14 3.11 -15.00
N GLY A 581 -14.00 4.01 -14.53
CA GLY A 581 -15.15 4.50 -15.27
C GLY A 581 -16.38 3.61 -15.10
N VAL A 582 -17.45 3.97 -15.82
CA VAL A 582 -18.74 3.28 -15.79
C VAL A 582 -18.98 2.39 -17.00
N THR A 583 -18.20 2.58 -18.07
CA THR A 583 -18.29 1.84 -19.34
C THR A 583 -16.91 1.41 -19.79
N ALA A 584 -16.82 0.22 -20.38
CA ALA A 584 -15.59 -0.31 -20.98
C ALA A 584 -15.10 0.59 -22.12
N PRO A 585 -13.77 0.68 -22.36
CA PRO A 585 -13.23 1.41 -23.50
C PRO A 585 -13.72 0.83 -24.83
N GLU A 586 -13.90 1.67 -25.85
CA GLU A 586 -14.43 1.30 -27.17
C GLU A 586 -13.75 0.06 -27.78
N LYS A 587 -12.42 -0.07 -27.63
CA LYS A 587 -11.65 -1.25 -28.10
C LYS A 587 -12.18 -2.59 -27.56
N TYR A 588 -12.71 -2.60 -26.35
CA TYR A 588 -13.24 -3.79 -25.68
C TYR A 588 -14.77 -3.77 -25.59
N ALA A 589 -15.39 -2.68 -26.04
CA ALA A 589 -16.82 -2.53 -26.06
C ALA A 589 -17.39 -3.43 -27.16
N LYS A 590 -18.45 -4.18 -26.83
CA LYS A 590 -19.19 -5.02 -27.77
C LYS A 590 -20.31 -4.24 -28.46
N GLY A 591 -20.40 -2.91 -28.26
CA GLY A 591 -21.51 -2.08 -28.73
C GLY A 591 -22.83 -2.42 -28.04
N ASN A 592 -22.75 -3.09 -26.88
CA ASN A 592 -23.89 -3.54 -26.11
C ASN A 592 -23.72 -2.99 -24.69
N LYS A 593 -24.65 -2.10 -24.31
CA LYS A 593 -24.65 -1.41 -23.02
C LYS A 593 -24.46 -2.35 -21.82
N ASP A 594 -25.03 -3.57 -21.86
CA ASP A 594 -24.93 -4.52 -20.74
C ASP A 594 -23.57 -5.21 -20.68
N ALA A 595 -23.00 -5.54 -21.83
CA ALA A 595 -21.65 -6.11 -21.93
C ALA A 595 -20.56 -5.08 -21.61
N ASP A 596 -20.85 -3.81 -21.87
CA ASP A 596 -19.93 -2.70 -21.72
C ASP A 596 -20.03 -2.03 -20.35
N ASN A 597 -21.07 -2.35 -19.56
CA ASN A 597 -21.29 -1.83 -18.21
C ASN A 597 -20.22 -2.33 -17.22
N LEU A 598 -19.48 -1.39 -16.63
CA LEU A 598 -18.51 -1.66 -15.56
C LEU A 598 -19.12 -1.56 -14.17
N LEU A 599 -20.36 -1.10 -14.03
CA LEU A 599 -21.07 -1.05 -12.76
C LEU A 599 -21.58 -2.43 -12.36
N ALA A 600 -21.69 -2.69 -11.05
CA ALA A 600 -22.29 -3.92 -10.55
C ALA A 600 -23.74 -4.04 -11.06
N VAL A 601 -24.25 -5.27 -11.16
CA VAL A 601 -25.66 -5.52 -11.45
C VAL A 601 -26.24 -6.45 -10.40
N GLU A 602 -27.42 -6.13 -9.90
CA GLU A 602 -28.13 -6.94 -8.89
C GLU A 602 -27.29 -7.32 -7.66
N SER A 603 -26.37 -6.45 -7.25
CA SER A 603 -25.44 -6.66 -6.15
C SER A 603 -25.11 -5.32 -5.49
N TRP A 604 -25.45 -5.18 -4.21
CA TRP A 604 -25.22 -3.97 -3.41
C TRP A 604 -24.98 -4.37 -1.93
N PRO A 605 -24.29 -3.52 -1.13
CA PRO A 605 -24.20 -3.73 0.32
C PRO A 605 -25.57 -3.76 0.99
N GLN A 606 -25.75 -4.56 2.04
CA GLN A 606 -27.02 -4.63 2.78
C GLN A 606 -27.48 -3.24 3.26
N GLY A 607 -28.77 -2.92 3.10
CA GLY A 607 -29.31 -1.62 3.52
C GLY A 607 -29.02 -0.46 2.57
N SER A 608 -28.41 -0.70 1.40
CA SER A 608 -28.23 0.33 0.38
C SER A 608 -29.57 0.79 -0.23
N GLU A 609 -29.78 2.10 -0.31
CA GLU A 609 -30.93 2.69 -1.01
C GLU A 609 -30.81 2.59 -2.54
N ILE A 610 -29.59 2.43 -3.07
CA ILE A 610 -29.35 2.17 -4.49
C ILE A 610 -29.08 0.67 -4.68
N GLN A 611 -30.09 -0.04 -5.16
CA GLN A 611 -30.07 -1.50 -5.35
C GLN A 611 -29.50 -1.91 -6.71
N ASP A 612 -28.44 -1.23 -7.15
CA ASP A 612 -27.71 -1.52 -8.38
C ASP A 612 -26.27 -0.97 -8.30
N GLY A 613 -25.51 -1.05 -9.38
CA GLY A 613 -24.22 -0.37 -9.49
C GLY A 613 -24.35 1.15 -9.66
N TYR A 614 -23.39 1.89 -9.10
CA TYR A 614 -23.38 3.36 -9.10
C TYR A 614 -21.95 3.94 -9.15
N PRO A 615 -21.76 5.15 -9.71
CA PRO A 615 -20.45 5.78 -9.79
C PRO A 615 -19.92 6.26 -8.42
N GLU A 616 -18.70 6.79 -8.39
CA GLU A 616 -18.15 7.46 -7.20
C GLU A 616 -19.04 8.63 -6.74
N VAL A 617 -19.16 8.83 -5.43
CA VAL A 617 -20.00 9.88 -4.84
C VAL A 617 -19.41 11.27 -5.10
N THR A 618 -20.25 12.15 -5.65
CA THR A 618 -19.97 13.58 -5.80
C THR A 618 -21.08 14.40 -5.15
N TYR A 619 -20.82 15.68 -4.91
CA TYR A 619 -21.88 16.61 -4.49
C TYR A 619 -23.03 16.61 -5.50
N ALA A 620 -22.74 16.63 -6.81
CA ALA A 620 -23.77 16.58 -7.85
C ALA A 620 -24.63 15.31 -7.78
N MET A 621 -24.03 14.17 -7.43
CA MET A 621 -24.79 12.93 -7.22
C MET A 621 -25.74 13.06 -6.02
N LEU A 622 -25.25 13.54 -4.88
CA LEU A 622 -26.10 13.73 -3.70
C LEU A 622 -27.23 14.74 -3.97
N ASP A 623 -26.93 15.83 -4.69
CA ASP A 623 -27.90 16.86 -5.00
C ASP A 623 -29.04 16.31 -5.88
N LYS A 624 -28.68 15.55 -6.91
CA LYS A 624 -29.64 14.86 -7.78
C LYS A 624 -30.53 13.87 -7.02
N LEU A 625 -30.02 13.27 -5.96
CA LEU A 625 -30.75 12.35 -5.09
C LEU A 625 -31.53 13.07 -3.98
N GLY A 626 -31.39 14.39 -3.83
CA GLY A 626 -31.97 15.17 -2.74
C GLY A 626 -31.26 14.99 -1.39
N TRP A 627 -30.11 14.32 -1.37
CA TRP A 627 -29.36 13.97 -0.15
C TRP A 627 -28.45 15.10 0.36
N THR A 628 -28.27 16.18 -0.41
CA THR A 628 -27.57 17.40 0.09
C THR A 628 -28.29 18.06 1.26
N ALA A 629 -29.58 17.74 1.48
CA ALA A 629 -30.33 18.13 2.67
C ALA A 629 -29.75 17.55 3.97
N ASP A 630 -29.04 16.42 3.89
CA ASP A 630 -28.45 15.75 5.05
C ASP A 630 -27.06 16.26 5.44
N LEU A 631 -26.47 17.16 4.64
CA LEU A 631 -25.21 17.82 4.96
C LEU A 631 -25.45 18.91 6.02
N THR A 632 -24.58 18.98 7.03
CA THR A 632 -24.62 20.07 8.02
C THR A 632 -24.16 21.39 7.40
N PRO A 633 -24.49 22.55 8.02
CA PRO A 633 -23.97 23.84 7.56
C PRO A 633 -22.44 23.86 7.45
N GLU A 634 -21.74 23.29 8.43
CA GLU A 634 -20.27 23.26 8.47
C GLU A 634 -19.68 22.40 7.33
N GLU A 635 -20.32 21.28 7.01
CA GLU A 635 -19.92 20.43 5.88
C GLU A 635 -20.14 21.14 4.54
N LYS A 636 -21.28 21.83 4.38
CA LYS A 636 -21.56 22.64 3.18
C LYS A 636 -20.51 23.73 3.02
N ASP A 637 -20.17 24.45 4.09
CA ASP A 637 -19.14 25.50 4.07
C ASP A 637 -17.76 24.95 3.70
N ALA A 638 -17.40 23.77 4.23
CA ALA A 638 -16.15 23.11 3.87
C ALA A 638 -16.12 22.71 2.38
N ILE A 639 -17.23 22.18 1.85
CA ILE A 639 -17.37 21.83 0.44
C ILE A 639 -17.25 23.07 -0.46
N VAL A 640 -17.91 24.18 -0.11
CA VAL A 640 -17.79 25.46 -0.82
C VAL A 640 -16.33 25.95 -0.85
N LYS A 641 -15.62 25.86 0.29
CA LYS A 641 -14.20 26.22 0.36
C LYS A 641 -13.33 25.34 -0.55
N VAL A 642 -13.61 24.04 -0.64
CA VAL A 642 -12.90 23.12 -1.54
C VAL A 642 -13.22 23.42 -3.01
N ALA A 643 -14.48 23.75 -3.33
CA ALA A 643 -14.92 24.11 -4.67
C ALA A 643 -14.34 25.46 -5.14
N GLY A 644 -14.05 26.37 -4.19
CA GLY A 644 -13.60 27.73 -4.44
C GLY A 644 -14.73 28.72 -4.77
N SER A 645 -15.97 28.23 -4.88
CA SER A 645 -17.20 29.03 -5.03
C SER A 645 -18.42 28.17 -4.73
N ASP A 646 -19.57 28.80 -4.48
CA ASP A 646 -20.88 28.19 -4.32
C ASP A 646 -21.64 27.96 -5.64
N ALA A 647 -21.01 28.26 -6.79
CA ALA A 647 -21.59 28.00 -8.10
C ALA A 647 -21.87 26.48 -8.30
N PRO A 648 -23.07 26.10 -8.81
CA PRO A 648 -23.48 24.69 -8.91
C PRO A 648 -22.52 23.79 -9.69
N ASP A 649 -21.90 24.30 -10.76
CA ASP A 649 -20.92 23.56 -11.57
C ASP A 649 -19.63 23.25 -10.80
N LYS A 650 -19.21 24.17 -9.91
CA LYS A 650 -18.02 24.00 -9.07
C LYS A 650 -18.30 23.06 -7.91
N LEU A 651 -19.43 23.24 -7.22
CA LEU A 651 -19.86 22.34 -6.16
C LEU A 651 -19.99 20.92 -6.67
N GLY A 652 -20.63 20.73 -7.83
CA GLY A 652 -20.83 19.42 -8.44
C GLY A 652 -19.55 18.62 -8.70
N GLY A 653 -18.41 19.30 -8.87
CA GLY A 653 -17.09 18.68 -9.05
C GLY A 653 -16.43 18.20 -7.76
N VAL A 654 -16.92 18.62 -6.58
CA VAL A 654 -16.41 18.13 -5.29
C VAL A 654 -16.86 16.69 -5.09
N ASN A 655 -15.89 15.82 -4.77
CA ASN A 655 -16.13 14.40 -4.56
C ASN A 655 -15.63 13.95 -3.19
N TRP A 656 -16.07 12.74 -2.81
CA TRP A 656 -15.80 12.09 -1.53
C TRP A 656 -14.33 12.00 -1.10
N LYS A 657 -13.37 12.21 -2.01
CA LYS A 657 -11.92 12.16 -1.75
C LYS A 657 -11.33 13.50 -1.35
N ILE A 658 -11.97 14.62 -1.71
CA ILE A 658 -11.39 15.96 -1.53
C ILE A 658 -12.19 16.85 -0.59
N ASP A 659 -13.39 16.41 -0.19
CA ASP A 659 -14.17 17.02 0.89
C ASP A 659 -13.48 16.78 2.24
N LEU A 660 -12.92 17.84 2.82
CA LEU A 660 -12.19 17.79 4.09
C LEU A 660 -13.10 17.67 5.32
N SER A 661 -14.41 17.88 5.18
CA SER A 661 -15.35 17.66 6.29
C SER A 661 -15.72 16.20 6.46
N GLY A 662 -15.59 15.39 5.40
CA GLY A 662 -16.11 14.02 5.34
C GLY A 662 -17.64 13.95 5.18
N GLY A 663 -18.33 15.07 4.98
CA GLY A 663 -19.78 15.14 4.85
C GLY A 663 -20.31 14.30 3.69
N LEU A 664 -19.66 14.34 2.52
CA LEU A 664 -20.05 13.51 1.38
C LEU A 664 -19.98 12.00 1.71
N GLN A 665 -18.94 11.57 2.45
CA GLN A 665 -18.82 10.17 2.89
C GLN A 665 -19.88 9.81 3.92
N ARG A 666 -20.09 10.68 4.93
CA ARG A 666 -21.07 10.46 5.98
C ARG A 666 -22.48 10.31 5.42
N VAL A 667 -22.87 11.20 4.50
CA VAL A 667 -24.19 11.16 3.84
C VAL A 667 -24.31 9.91 2.96
N ALA A 668 -23.29 9.57 2.16
CA ALA A 668 -23.30 8.34 1.38
C ALA A 668 -23.54 7.09 2.25
N ILE A 669 -22.84 6.99 3.37
CA ILE A 669 -22.96 5.85 4.29
C ILE A 669 -24.31 5.84 5.02
N LYS A 670 -24.87 7.02 5.34
CA LYS A 670 -26.22 7.14 5.89
C LYS A 670 -27.27 6.47 5.00
N HIS A 671 -27.12 6.61 3.68
CA HIS A 671 -27.98 5.98 2.67
C HIS A 671 -27.51 4.56 2.24
N GLY A 672 -26.58 3.98 3.00
CA GLY A 672 -26.08 2.61 2.78
C GLY A 672 -25.26 2.42 1.51
N ILE A 673 -24.76 3.49 0.88
CA ILE A 673 -23.90 3.38 -0.31
C ILE A 673 -22.42 3.58 0.04
N ALA A 674 -21.53 2.90 -0.70
CA ALA A 674 -20.09 3.08 -0.55
C ALA A 674 -19.65 4.40 -1.21
N PRO A 675 -18.84 5.25 -0.54
CA PRO A 675 -18.42 6.54 -1.11
C PRO A 675 -17.72 6.42 -2.48
N PHE A 676 -17.03 5.32 -2.72
CA PHE A 676 -16.26 5.08 -3.94
C PHE A 676 -17.07 4.43 -5.09
N GLY A 677 -18.39 4.31 -4.94
CA GLY A 677 -19.25 3.67 -5.92
C GLY A 677 -19.38 2.15 -5.77
N ASN A 678 -20.15 1.53 -6.66
CA ASN A 678 -20.41 0.09 -6.70
C ASN A 678 -20.25 -0.44 -8.13
N ALA A 679 -19.16 -1.15 -8.38
CA ALA A 679 -18.75 -1.61 -9.69
C ALA A 679 -18.52 -3.12 -9.78
N LYS A 680 -18.20 -3.59 -10.98
CA LYS A 680 -17.62 -4.91 -11.21
C LYS A 680 -16.11 -4.87 -11.03
N ALA A 681 -15.55 -5.94 -10.49
CA ALA A 681 -14.13 -6.25 -10.65
C ALA A 681 -13.83 -6.46 -12.14
N ARG A 682 -12.73 -5.92 -12.67
CA ARG A 682 -12.33 -6.16 -14.06
C ARG A 682 -11.30 -7.27 -14.13
N ALA A 683 -11.55 -8.28 -14.97
CA ALA A 683 -10.57 -9.33 -15.26
C ALA A 683 -9.49 -8.86 -16.25
N VAL A 684 -9.87 -7.93 -17.15
CA VAL A 684 -8.99 -7.37 -18.19
C VAL A 684 -8.53 -5.97 -17.80
N VAL A 685 -7.21 -5.75 -17.87
CA VAL A 685 -6.54 -4.50 -17.50
C VAL A 685 -5.99 -3.83 -18.76
N TRP A 686 -6.84 -3.13 -19.48
CA TRP A 686 -6.51 -2.51 -20.79
C TRP A 686 -5.41 -1.45 -20.77
N THR A 687 -4.98 -1.00 -19.60
CA THR A 687 -3.86 -0.06 -19.42
C THR A 687 -2.51 -0.75 -19.34
N PHE A 688 -2.46 -2.09 -19.26
CA PHE A 688 -1.22 -2.85 -19.23
C PHE A 688 -0.81 -3.32 -20.63
N PRO A 689 0.50 -3.57 -20.86
CA PRO A 689 0.97 -4.16 -22.11
C PRO A 689 0.32 -5.51 -22.41
N ASP A 690 0.19 -6.36 -21.39
CA ASP A 690 -0.62 -7.58 -21.42
C ASP A 690 -1.94 -7.32 -20.68
N PRO A 691 -3.06 -7.15 -21.41
CA PRO A 691 -4.33 -6.79 -20.79
C PRO A 691 -5.12 -7.99 -20.27
N VAL A 692 -4.81 -9.22 -20.69
CA VAL A 692 -5.59 -10.43 -20.36
C VAL A 692 -4.92 -11.22 -19.25
#